data_AF-A0A1G1L1R2-F1
#
_entry.id   AF-A0A1G1L1R2-F1
#
_cell.length_a   1.000
_cell.length_b   1.000
_cell.length_c   1.000
_cell.angle_alpha   90.00
_cell.angle_beta   90.00
_cell.angle_gamma   90.00
#
_symmetry.space_group_name_H-M   'P 1'
#
loop_
_entity.id
_entity.type
_entity.pdbx_description
1 polymer ?
#
loop_
_entity_poly.entity_id
_entity_poly.type
_entity_poly.pdbx_seq_one_letter_code
_entity_poly.pdbx_strand_id
1 'polypeptide(L)'
;MKKTFSRLLFFAVLCMGQGAAWSSEADLKIPDLHQGSFNLFGGLTGFQILLYGAMVILGTMGLSLYQFVKVKAFPAHKSMLDVAETIFQTCKTYLKQQAKFLTILFAIIACAMAYYFIALKHESITTLGLVLLFSVVGMAGSVLVAFYGIRINTYANARTAFASLRGIPWEVVNIPMRAGMSVGLFLISIELVMMVSILLFVPRDIVGYCFLGFAIGESLGASALRIAGGIFTKIADIGSDLMKIVFQVKEDDPRNPGVIADCAGDNAGDSVGPTADGFETYGVTGVALISFITLAVKDPTLQAKLIVWIFAMRFLMDFMSGVSYFINKAISERKYKNLKEFNFEEPLTRLIQIATVLCISTSYGMSYLLVGDLPDPTLWWKLASIIACGTLAAFLIPEFTKVFTSSHSKHVKEIVTASREGGASLTILSGLVAGYFSAFWKGILIATLMFAAYLISGMGLQEIMPHASVFAFGLVAYGFLCMGPVNIAVDSYGPVTDNAQSIFELAQTESIPGIAQEIEKDFGFKPDFKGGKHYLEANDSAGNTFKATAKPVLIGTAVAGATTMIFSIILILQEHLHAGAVLAAAGAFVPANIGEMLLNAKLSLTAAPILLGFLCGGAVIFWFCGASIQAVTTGAYSAVEYIKKNMNLDKKVAEREDSIKVVKICTEYAQKGMWNIFLGLLTLTLAFALFDPYFFIAYLIAIAVFGLFQAMYMANAGGAWDNAKKIVEVDLGEKNTPVHAATVIGDTVGDPFKDTTSVSLNPIIKFSTLFGMLAVEIAIKMNPATTRISGAVLLLAGLFFVWKSFYKMRIPEKVKAS
;
A
#
# COMPACT_ATOMS: atom_id res chain seq x y z
N MET A 1 -27.67 11.06 -5.43
CA MET A 1 -26.87 11.78 -6.45
C MET A 1 -27.22 13.26 -6.53
N LYS A 2 -28.39 13.69 -7.04
CA LYS A 2 -28.73 15.14 -7.14
C LYS A 2 -28.71 15.91 -5.81
N LYS A 3 -29.22 15.33 -4.71
CA LYS A 3 -29.24 16.00 -3.39
C LYS A 3 -27.86 16.15 -2.73
N THR A 4 -26.90 15.26 -3.02
CA THR A 4 -25.54 15.33 -2.47
C THR A 4 -24.67 16.31 -3.25
N PHE A 5 -24.77 16.26 -4.59
CA PHE A 5 -24.05 17.16 -5.50
C PHE A 5 -24.51 18.62 -5.34
N SER A 6 -25.81 18.85 -5.18
CA SER A 6 -26.38 20.18 -4.91
C SER A 6 -25.94 20.77 -3.55
N ARG A 7 -25.71 19.93 -2.53
CA ARG A 7 -25.20 20.39 -1.22
C ARG A 7 -23.71 20.70 -1.24
N LEU A 8 -22.92 20.04 -2.09
CA LEU A 8 -21.49 20.31 -2.28
C LEU A 8 -21.23 21.54 -3.14
N LEU A 9 -22.05 21.79 -4.17
CA LEU A 9 -22.02 23.05 -4.93
C LEU A 9 -22.37 24.27 -4.06
N PHE A 10 -23.27 24.08 -3.09
CA PHE A 10 -23.58 25.11 -2.09
C PHE A 10 -22.38 25.45 -1.19
N PHE A 11 -21.45 24.51 -1.01
CA PHE A 11 -20.21 24.68 -0.25
C PHE A 11 -19.17 25.53 -1.00
N ALA A 12 -19.09 25.40 -2.33
CA ALA A 12 -18.17 26.20 -3.16
C ALA A 12 -18.59 27.68 -3.24
N VAL A 13 -19.89 27.97 -3.10
CA VAL A 13 -20.44 29.33 -3.20
C VAL A 13 -20.26 30.14 -1.91
N LEU A 14 -20.10 29.48 -0.74
CA LEU A 14 -19.94 30.16 0.55
C LEU A 14 -18.52 30.71 0.83
N CYS A 15 -17.54 30.43 -0.04
CA CYS A 15 -16.12 30.73 0.22
C CYS A 15 -15.51 31.82 -0.67
N MET A 16 -16.32 32.62 -1.40
CA MET A 16 -15.81 33.70 -2.25
C MET A 16 -15.35 34.92 -1.42
N GLY A 17 -14.09 34.91 -1.00
CA GLY A 17 -13.37 36.08 -0.48
C GLY A 17 -12.08 36.30 -1.27
N GLN A 18 -11.86 37.53 -1.75
CA GLN A 18 -10.70 37.91 -2.55
C GLN A 18 -9.43 37.98 -1.68
N GLY A 19 -8.32 37.39 -2.16
CA GLY A 19 -6.99 37.48 -1.56
C GLY A 19 -5.92 37.57 -2.63
N ALA A 20 -4.83 38.31 -2.36
CA ALA A 20 -3.72 38.48 -3.28
C ALA A 20 -2.84 37.22 -3.38
N ALA A 21 -2.32 36.94 -4.58
CA ALA A 21 -1.62 35.71 -4.92
C ALA A 21 -0.14 35.69 -4.48
N TRP A 22 0.25 34.72 -3.64
CA TRP A 22 1.64 34.38 -3.29
C TRP A 22 2.04 33.00 -3.85
N SER A 23 3.34 32.74 -4.06
CA SER A 23 3.87 31.50 -4.65
C SER A 23 3.65 30.28 -3.74
N SER A 24 3.45 29.11 -4.34
CA SER A 24 3.17 27.84 -3.65
C SER A 24 4.20 26.81 -4.08
N GLU A 25 4.38 25.71 -3.36
CA GLU A 25 5.12 24.54 -3.86
C GLU A 25 4.62 24.04 -5.21
N ALA A 26 3.34 24.27 -5.48
CA ALA A 26 2.71 23.97 -6.74
C ALA A 26 3.51 24.66 -7.92
N ASP A 27 4.17 25.80 -7.65
CA ASP A 27 5.16 26.48 -8.51
C ASP A 27 6.59 25.84 -8.48
N LEU A 28 6.74 24.50 -8.39
CA LEU A 28 8.08 23.86 -8.47
C LEU A 28 8.72 24.21 -9.82
N LYS A 29 9.66 25.16 -9.81
CA LYS A 29 10.51 25.45 -10.97
C LYS A 29 11.55 24.35 -11.09
N ILE A 30 11.17 23.25 -11.74
CA ILE A 30 12.11 22.18 -12.05
C ILE A 30 13.23 22.76 -12.93
N PRO A 31 14.50 22.51 -12.58
CA PRO A 31 15.64 23.04 -13.31
C PRO A 31 15.68 22.51 -14.76
N ASP A 32 16.40 23.23 -15.64
CA ASP A 32 16.57 22.80 -17.02
C ASP A 32 17.41 21.52 -17.12
N LEU A 33 16.79 20.40 -17.46
CA LEU A 33 17.47 19.12 -17.58
C LEU A 33 18.27 18.97 -18.89
N HIS A 34 18.14 19.92 -19.82
CA HIS A 34 18.99 20.01 -21.02
C HIS A 34 20.31 20.75 -20.75
N GLN A 35 20.40 21.48 -19.63
CA GLN A 35 21.59 22.24 -19.25
C GLN A 35 22.45 21.44 -18.27
N GLY A 36 23.77 21.56 -18.42
CA GLY A 36 24.74 20.79 -17.65
C GLY A 36 25.02 19.40 -18.23
N SER A 37 26.21 18.88 -17.92
CA SER A 37 26.69 17.58 -18.37
C SER A 37 27.15 16.73 -17.19
N PHE A 38 26.82 15.45 -17.22
CA PHE A 38 27.39 14.44 -16.34
C PHE A 38 28.66 13.88 -16.97
N ASN A 39 29.67 13.57 -16.16
CA ASN A 39 30.92 12.96 -16.64
C ASN A 39 30.76 11.53 -17.17
N LEU A 40 29.53 10.99 -17.16
CA LEU A 40 29.18 9.68 -17.67
C LEU A 40 29.23 9.65 -19.21
N PHE A 41 29.91 8.65 -19.79
CA PHE A 41 29.97 8.37 -21.23
C PHE A 41 30.30 9.57 -22.14
N GLY A 42 31.18 10.47 -21.70
CA GLY A 42 31.67 11.57 -22.54
C GLY A 42 30.84 12.85 -22.52
N GLY A 43 29.99 13.06 -21.50
CA GLY A 43 29.28 14.33 -21.30
C GLY A 43 27.77 14.27 -21.60
N LEU A 44 27.06 13.31 -21.03
CA LEU A 44 25.61 13.19 -21.21
C LEU A 44 24.84 14.27 -20.44
N THR A 45 23.77 14.80 -21.06
CA THR A 45 22.83 15.70 -20.38
C THR A 45 21.90 14.93 -19.46
N GLY A 46 21.29 15.62 -18.47
CA GLY A 46 20.28 15.02 -17.60
C GLY A 46 19.10 14.44 -18.37
N PHE A 47 18.62 15.16 -19.37
CA PHE A 47 17.57 14.70 -20.28
C PHE A 47 17.92 13.35 -20.96
N GLN A 48 19.14 13.21 -21.48
CA GLN A 48 19.58 11.98 -22.14
C GLN A 48 19.65 10.80 -21.16
N ILE A 49 20.15 11.03 -19.94
CA ILE A 49 20.21 9.98 -18.91
C ILE A 49 18.80 9.51 -18.56
N LEU A 50 17.85 10.42 -18.38
CA LEU A 50 16.46 10.09 -18.09
C LEU A 50 15.79 9.35 -19.24
N LEU A 51 16.05 9.76 -20.50
CA LEU A 51 15.52 9.10 -21.68
C LEU A 51 16.08 7.68 -21.83
N TYR A 52 17.38 7.48 -21.67
CA TYR A 52 18.00 6.14 -21.70
C TYR A 52 17.52 5.28 -20.53
N GLY A 53 17.36 5.89 -19.36
CA GLY A 53 16.75 5.27 -18.19
C GLY A 53 15.33 4.78 -18.45
N ALA A 54 14.51 5.58 -19.12
CA ALA A 54 13.18 5.16 -19.57
C ALA A 54 13.24 3.96 -20.52
N MET A 55 14.25 3.88 -21.40
CA MET A 55 14.46 2.71 -22.26
C MET A 55 14.84 1.45 -21.46
N VAL A 56 15.66 1.58 -20.42
CA VAL A 56 15.96 0.46 -19.49
C VAL A 56 14.68 -0.04 -18.84
N ILE A 57 13.81 0.88 -18.39
CA ILE A 57 12.52 0.55 -17.81
C ILE A 57 11.55 -0.10 -18.80
N LEU A 58 11.56 0.31 -20.07
CA LEU A 58 10.79 -0.41 -21.09
C LEU A 58 11.30 -1.85 -21.27
N GLY A 59 12.60 -2.09 -21.05
CA GLY A 59 13.19 -3.42 -20.98
C GLY A 59 12.68 -4.23 -19.79
N THR A 60 12.62 -3.64 -18.59
CA THR A 60 12.10 -4.33 -17.38
C THR A 60 10.59 -4.57 -17.47
N MET A 61 9.84 -3.65 -18.06
CA MET A 61 8.45 -3.86 -18.47
C MET A 61 8.33 -5.05 -19.43
N GLY A 62 9.23 -5.15 -20.42
CA GLY A 62 9.31 -6.30 -21.33
C GLY A 62 9.57 -7.61 -20.59
N LEU A 63 10.45 -7.62 -19.58
CA LEU A 63 10.67 -8.78 -18.71
C LEU A 63 9.40 -9.15 -17.92
N SER A 64 8.67 -8.16 -17.40
CA SER A 64 7.38 -8.41 -16.74
C SER A 64 6.39 -9.11 -17.67
N LEU A 65 6.17 -8.55 -18.87
CA LEU A 65 5.26 -9.11 -19.88
C LEU A 65 5.70 -10.50 -20.34
N TYR A 66 7.01 -10.73 -20.44
CA TYR A 66 7.57 -12.05 -20.71
C TYR A 66 7.18 -13.06 -19.61
N GLN A 67 7.32 -12.69 -18.33
CA GLN A 67 6.88 -13.56 -17.24
C GLN A 67 5.37 -13.80 -17.28
N PHE A 68 4.57 -12.79 -17.59
CA PHE A 68 3.12 -12.92 -17.76
C PHE A 68 2.75 -13.97 -18.82
N VAL A 69 3.37 -13.87 -20.01
CA VAL A 69 3.15 -14.84 -21.10
C VAL A 69 3.60 -16.24 -20.69
N LYS A 70 4.73 -16.36 -19.97
CA LYS A 70 5.21 -17.65 -19.45
C LYS A 70 4.28 -18.25 -18.41
N VAL A 71 3.75 -17.45 -17.49
CA VAL A 71 2.74 -17.92 -16.53
C VAL A 71 1.52 -18.39 -17.29
N LYS A 72 0.95 -17.57 -18.18
CA LYS A 72 -0.22 -17.93 -19.00
C LYS A 72 -0.01 -19.24 -19.80
N ALA A 73 1.20 -19.51 -20.25
CA ALA A 73 1.53 -20.69 -21.05
C ALA A 73 1.68 -22.00 -20.26
N PHE A 74 1.79 -21.99 -18.92
CA PHE A 74 1.81 -23.25 -18.17
C PHE A 74 0.49 -24.02 -18.35
N PRO A 75 0.56 -25.36 -18.46
CA PRO A 75 -0.62 -26.19 -18.60
C PRO A 75 -1.45 -26.18 -17.32
N ALA A 76 -2.77 -26.27 -17.48
CA ALA A 76 -3.72 -26.49 -16.39
C ALA A 76 -4.92 -27.26 -16.93
N HIS A 77 -5.50 -28.13 -16.12
CA HIS A 77 -6.72 -28.84 -16.48
C HIS A 77 -7.91 -27.89 -16.59
N LYS A 78 -8.88 -28.24 -17.46
CA LYS A 78 -10.04 -27.38 -17.76
C LYS A 78 -10.87 -27.06 -16.52
N SER A 79 -11.08 -28.02 -15.61
CA SER A 79 -11.83 -27.80 -14.36
C SER A 79 -11.25 -26.65 -13.52
N MET A 80 -9.93 -26.60 -13.35
CA MET A 80 -9.25 -25.55 -12.59
C MET A 80 -9.25 -24.21 -13.34
N LEU A 81 -9.15 -24.24 -14.67
CA LEU A 81 -9.26 -23.04 -15.51
C LEU A 81 -10.65 -22.39 -15.44
N ASP A 82 -11.71 -23.21 -15.43
CA ASP A 82 -13.09 -22.73 -15.36
C ASP A 82 -13.40 -22.03 -14.01
N VAL A 83 -12.85 -22.55 -12.91
CA VAL A 83 -12.93 -21.90 -11.59
C VAL A 83 -12.18 -20.58 -11.59
N ALA A 84 -10.92 -20.56 -12.06
CA ALA A 84 -10.13 -19.34 -12.13
C ALA A 84 -10.77 -18.26 -13.01
N GLU A 85 -11.40 -18.63 -14.12
CA GLU A 85 -12.13 -17.67 -14.95
C GLU A 85 -13.38 -17.14 -14.23
N THR A 86 -14.06 -17.96 -13.43
CA THR A 86 -15.18 -17.50 -12.58
C THR A 86 -14.72 -16.48 -11.54
N ILE A 87 -13.59 -16.74 -10.88
CA ILE A 87 -12.96 -15.79 -9.94
C ILE A 87 -12.60 -14.49 -10.69
N PHE A 88 -11.95 -14.59 -11.85
CA PHE A 88 -11.58 -13.42 -12.65
C PHE A 88 -12.77 -12.56 -13.08
N GLN A 89 -13.87 -13.16 -13.53
CA GLN A 89 -15.08 -12.41 -13.92
C GLN A 89 -15.71 -11.69 -12.72
N THR A 90 -15.64 -12.29 -11.54
CA THR A 90 -16.09 -11.69 -10.28
C THR A 90 -15.21 -10.48 -9.93
N CYS A 91 -13.88 -10.64 -9.92
CA CYS A 91 -12.92 -9.56 -9.69
C CYS A 91 -13.07 -8.41 -10.70
N LYS A 92 -13.26 -8.73 -11.98
CA LYS A 92 -13.49 -7.73 -13.04
C LYS A 92 -14.74 -6.90 -12.79
N THR A 93 -15.82 -7.55 -12.35
CA THR A 93 -17.08 -6.87 -12.02
C THR A 93 -16.91 -5.97 -10.80
N TYR A 94 -16.23 -6.46 -9.75
CA TYR A 94 -15.87 -5.69 -8.57
C TYR A 94 -15.02 -4.46 -8.93
N LEU A 95 -13.94 -4.63 -9.70
CA LEU A 95 -13.03 -3.55 -10.07
C LEU A 95 -13.74 -2.47 -10.90
N LYS A 96 -14.66 -2.84 -11.79
CA LYS A 96 -15.50 -1.88 -12.54
C LYS A 96 -16.39 -1.07 -11.60
N GLN A 97 -16.93 -1.70 -10.55
CA GLN A 97 -17.74 -1.03 -9.55
C GLN A 97 -16.89 -0.09 -8.67
N GLN A 98 -15.66 -0.47 -8.33
CA GLN A 98 -14.71 0.39 -7.63
C GLN A 98 -14.24 1.57 -8.47
N ALA A 99 -13.93 1.39 -9.75
CA ALA A 99 -13.55 2.48 -10.66
C ALA A 99 -14.65 3.54 -10.79
N LYS A 100 -15.92 3.12 -10.86
CA LYS A 100 -17.07 4.05 -10.82
C LYS A 100 -17.11 4.83 -9.51
N PHE A 101 -16.90 4.14 -8.39
CA PHE A 101 -16.91 4.76 -7.07
C PHE A 101 -15.75 5.76 -6.90
N LEU A 102 -14.54 5.39 -7.34
CA LEU A 102 -13.36 6.24 -7.41
C LEU A 102 -13.62 7.53 -8.20
N THR A 103 -14.29 7.44 -9.35
CA THR A 103 -14.65 8.63 -10.15
C THR A 103 -15.49 9.64 -9.35
N ILE A 104 -16.35 9.15 -8.46
CA ILE A 104 -17.17 10.02 -7.60
C ILE A 104 -16.31 10.68 -6.52
N LEU A 105 -15.40 9.92 -5.88
CA LEU A 105 -14.48 10.50 -4.90
C LEU A 105 -13.52 11.50 -5.55
N PHE A 106 -13.05 11.21 -6.76
CA PHE A 106 -12.23 12.11 -7.55
C PHE A 106 -12.97 13.41 -7.85
N ALA A 107 -14.26 13.36 -8.20
CA ALA A 107 -15.04 14.58 -8.41
C ALA A 107 -15.08 15.49 -7.17
N ILE A 108 -15.06 14.93 -5.95
CA ILE A 108 -15.00 15.70 -4.70
C ILE A 108 -13.64 16.39 -4.57
N ILE A 109 -12.54 15.66 -4.79
CA ILE A 109 -11.18 16.23 -4.73
C ILE A 109 -10.97 17.26 -5.83
N ALA A 110 -11.44 16.98 -7.05
CA ALA A 110 -11.36 17.89 -8.19
C ALA A 110 -12.07 19.22 -7.90
N CYS A 111 -13.17 19.23 -7.13
CA CYS A 111 -13.80 20.47 -6.68
C CYS A 111 -12.89 21.28 -5.74
N ALA A 112 -12.21 20.62 -4.80
CA ALA A 112 -11.26 21.29 -3.91
C ALA A 112 -10.05 21.84 -4.68
N MET A 113 -9.52 21.07 -5.64
CA MET A 113 -8.43 21.51 -6.52
C MET A 113 -8.86 22.68 -7.42
N ALA A 114 -10.05 22.61 -8.02
CA ALA A 114 -10.58 23.70 -8.84
C ALA A 114 -10.76 24.99 -8.05
N TYR A 115 -11.26 24.88 -6.81
CA TYR A 115 -11.34 26.02 -5.90
C TYR A 115 -9.96 26.61 -5.60
N TYR A 116 -8.97 25.77 -5.28
CA TYR A 116 -7.60 26.23 -5.04
C TYR A 116 -6.99 26.93 -6.26
N PHE A 117 -6.95 26.26 -7.41
CA PHE A 117 -6.26 26.77 -8.60
C PHE A 117 -6.93 28.00 -9.20
N ILE A 118 -8.26 28.01 -9.32
CA ILE A 118 -8.98 29.10 -9.98
C ILE A 118 -9.29 30.24 -9.01
N ALA A 119 -9.86 29.92 -7.84
CA ALA A 119 -10.36 30.96 -6.93
C ALA A 119 -9.27 31.58 -6.05
N LEU A 120 -8.27 30.79 -5.61
CA LEU A 120 -7.21 31.27 -4.70
C LEU A 120 -5.88 31.58 -5.40
N LYS A 121 -5.53 30.81 -6.43
CA LYS A 121 -4.28 30.98 -7.17
C LYS A 121 -4.42 31.78 -8.46
N HIS A 122 -5.64 31.94 -8.99
CA HIS A 122 -5.93 32.63 -10.24
C HIS A 122 -5.18 32.04 -11.45
N GLU A 123 -4.94 30.73 -11.43
CA GLU A 123 -4.33 29.99 -12.53
C GLU A 123 -5.30 29.84 -13.72
N SER A 124 -4.73 29.56 -14.89
CA SER A 124 -5.55 29.37 -16.10
C SER A 124 -6.41 28.10 -16.01
N ILE A 125 -7.57 28.11 -16.68
CA ILE A 125 -8.42 26.93 -16.82
C ILE A 125 -7.64 25.79 -17.52
N THR A 126 -6.72 26.14 -18.41
CA THR A 126 -5.82 25.17 -19.08
C THR A 126 -4.89 24.48 -18.08
N THR A 127 -4.29 25.23 -17.17
CA THR A 127 -3.44 24.69 -16.08
C THR A 127 -4.25 23.71 -15.24
N LEU A 128 -5.43 24.11 -14.76
CA LEU A 128 -6.32 23.22 -14.00
C LEU A 128 -6.67 21.96 -14.81
N GLY A 129 -7.00 22.10 -16.10
CA GLY A 129 -7.32 20.98 -16.98
C GLY A 129 -6.17 19.96 -17.06
N LEU A 130 -4.93 20.42 -17.16
CA LEU A 130 -3.74 19.55 -17.18
C LEU A 130 -3.50 18.89 -15.82
N VAL A 131 -3.63 19.63 -14.72
CA VAL A 131 -3.48 19.06 -13.36
C VAL A 131 -4.51 17.95 -13.13
N LEU A 132 -5.79 18.20 -13.45
CA LEU A 132 -6.85 17.20 -13.31
C LEU A 132 -6.63 16.02 -14.27
N LEU A 133 -6.11 16.25 -15.48
CA LEU A 133 -5.74 15.18 -16.40
C LEU A 133 -4.68 14.27 -15.76
N PHE A 134 -3.60 14.83 -15.21
CA PHE A 134 -2.55 14.03 -14.57
C PHE A 134 -3.03 13.35 -13.28
N SER A 135 -3.97 13.94 -12.54
CA SER A 135 -4.67 13.22 -11.45
C SER A 135 -5.45 12.00 -11.95
N VAL A 136 -6.14 12.14 -13.09
CA VAL A 136 -6.82 10.99 -13.71
C VAL A 136 -5.83 9.95 -14.20
N VAL A 137 -4.67 10.37 -14.74
CA VAL A 137 -3.59 9.46 -15.16
C VAL A 137 -3.05 8.67 -13.96
N GLY A 138 -2.76 9.33 -12.83
CA GLY A 138 -2.31 8.65 -11.60
C GLY A 138 -3.35 7.66 -11.08
N MET A 139 -4.61 8.07 -10.99
CA MET A 139 -5.72 7.20 -10.57
C MET A 139 -5.92 6.01 -11.53
N ALA A 140 -5.82 6.25 -12.84
CA ALA A 140 -5.92 5.20 -13.86
C ALA A 140 -4.72 4.24 -13.79
N GLY A 141 -3.53 4.73 -13.45
CA GLY A 141 -2.34 3.93 -13.15
C GLY A 141 -2.60 2.92 -12.04
N SER A 142 -3.14 3.36 -10.89
CA SER A 142 -3.51 2.47 -9.78
C SER A 142 -4.53 1.39 -10.19
N VAL A 143 -5.54 1.76 -10.99
CA VAL A 143 -6.54 0.78 -11.49
C VAL A 143 -5.92 -0.18 -12.52
N LEU A 144 -4.99 0.28 -13.34
CA LEU A 144 -4.31 -0.53 -14.36
C LEU A 144 -3.42 -1.60 -13.71
N VAL A 145 -2.58 -1.21 -12.75
CA VAL A 145 -1.71 -2.18 -12.04
C VAL A 145 -2.55 -3.19 -11.24
N ALA A 146 -3.67 -2.75 -10.65
CA ALA A 146 -4.62 -3.62 -9.98
C ALA A 146 -5.23 -4.65 -10.95
N PHE A 147 -5.69 -4.22 -12.12
CA PHE A 147 -6.23 -5.12 -13.14
C PHE A 147 -5.18 -6.13 -13.64
N TYR A 148 -3.94 -5.65 -13.87
CA TYR A 148 -2.83 -6.50 -14.28
C TYR A 148 -2.53 -7.59 -13.23
N GLY A 149 -2.44 -7.19 -11.96
CA GLY A 149 -2.24 -8.08 -10.81
C GLY A 149 -3.31 -9.17 -10.71
N ILE A 150 -4.60 -8.79 -10.76
CA ILE A 150 -5.71 -9.76 -10.75
C ILE A 150 -5.55 -10.78 -11.89
N ARG A 151 -5.26 -10.32 -13.11
CA ARG A 151 -5.25 -11.22 -14.27
C ARG A 151 -4.09 -12.20 -14.21
N ILE A 152 -2.90 -11.77 -13.82
CA ILE A 152 -1.78 -12.71 -13.72
C ILE A 152 -1.95 -13.66 -12.53
N ASN A 153 -2.48 -13.19 -11.40
CA ASN A 153 -2.73 -14.03 -10.24
C ASN A 153 -3.77 -15.11 -10.53
N THR A 154 -4.87 -14.76 -11.21
CA THR A 154 -5.89 -15.74 -11.68
C THR A 154 -5.37 -16.70 -12.75
N TYR A 155 -4.28 -16.37 -13.44
CA TYR A 155 -3.59 -17.38 -14.23
C TYR A 155 -2.72 -18.28 -13.37
N ALA A 156 -1.91 -17.67 -12.51
CA ALA A 156 -0.93 -18.36 -11.69
C ALA A 156 -1.57 -19.35 -10.72
N ASN A 157 -2.65 -18.98 -10.03
CA ASN A 157 -3.31 -19.81 -9.03
C ASN A 157 -3.81 -21.16 -9.60
N ALA A 158 -4.53 -21.17 -10.73
CA ALA A 158 -4.96 -22.41 -11.39
C ALA A 158 -3.79 -23.27 -11.87
N ARG A 159 -2.69 -22.64 -12.29
CA ARG A 159 -1.50 -23.35 -12.78
C ARG A 159 -0.68 -23.92 -11.64
N THR A 160 -0.61 -23.22 -10.51
CA THR A 160 -0.02 -23.72 -9.27
C THR A 160 -0.83 -24.91 -8.73
N ALA A 161 -2.18 -24.79 -8.72
CA ALA A 161 -3.08 -25.87 -8.32
C ALA A 161 -2.90 -27.12 -9.17
N PHE A 162 -2.76 -26.97 -10.49
CA PHE A 162 -2.52 -28.10 -11.38
C PHE A 162 -1.10 -28.66 -11.28
N ALA A 163 -0.09 -27.79 -11.13
CA ALA A 163 1.30 -28.21 -10.99
C ALA A 163 1.54 -29.01 -9.71
N SER A 164 0.79 -28.76 -8.64
CA SER A 164 0.91 -29.53 -7.39
C SER A 164 0.65 -31.02 -7.60
N LEU A 165 -0.23 -31.39 -8.54
CA LEU A 165 -0.55 -32.79 -8.89
C LEU A 165 0.65 -33.56 -9.46
N ARG A 166 1.71 -32.88 -9.92
CA ARG A 166 2.93 -33.54 -10.40
C ARG A 166 3.81 -34.07 -9.26
N GLY A 167 3.53 -33.66 -8.03
CA GLY A 167 4.34 -33.99 -6.86
C GLY A 167 5.73 -33.34 -6.93
N ILE A 168 5.88 -32.17 -7.55
CA ILE A 168 7.16 -31.43 -7.66
C ILE A 168 7.00 -30.10 -6.90
N PRO A 169 7.36 -30.04 -5.60
CA PRO A 169 7.09 -28.87 -4.78
C PRO A 169 7.79 -27.59 -5.26
N TRP A 170 8.91 -27.69 -5.96
CA TRP A 170 9.55 -26.52 -6.57
C TRP A 170 8.65 -25.80 -7.59
N GLU A 171 7.84 -26.52 -8.38
CA GLU A 171 6.91 -25.86 -9.33
C GLU A 171 5.81 -25.08 -8.58
N VAL A 172 5.36 -25.61 -7.44
CA VAL A 172 4.36 -24.99 -6.56
C VAL A 172 4.87 -23.66 -5.98
N VAL A 173 6.18 -23.54 -5.71
CA VAL A 173 6.81 -22.30 -5.24
C VAL A 173 7.16 -21.35 -6.39
N ASN A 174 7.65 -21.88 -7.51
CA ASN A 174 8.19 -21.06 -8.60
C ASN A 174 7.11 -20.33 -9.42
N ILE A 175 5.92 -20.92 -9.61
CA ILE A 175 4.83 -20.28 -10.37
C ILE A 175 4.32 -19.01 -9.67
N PRO A 176 3.96 -19.05 -8.36
CA PRO A 176 3.56 -17.84 -7.63
C PRO A 176 4.67 -16.79 -7.58
N MET A 177 5.92 -17.18 -7.32
CA MET A 177 7.05 -16.24 -7.29
C MET A 177 7.26 -15.56 -8.66
N ARG A 178 7.07 -16.28 -9.76
CA ARG A 178 7.13 -15.71 -11.11
C ARG A 178 6.01 -14.70 -11.35
N ALA A 179 4.80 -15.02 -10.90
CA ALA A 179 3.65 -14.13 -11.01
C ALA A 179 3.89 -12.84 -10.21
N GLY A 180 4.31 -12.96 -8.96
CA GLY A 180 4.64 -11.82 -8.10
C GLY A 180 5.72 -10.92 -8.70
N MET A 181 6.81 -11.48 -9.24
CA MET A 181 7.86 -10.68 -9.89
C MET A 181 7.38 -9.97 -11.15
N SER A 182 6.47 -10.57 -11.92
CA SER A 182 5.85 -9.89 -13.06
C SER A 182 5.03 -8.68 -12.58
N VAL A 183 4.22 -8.86 -11.54
CA VAL A 183 3.44 -7.76 -10.94
C VAL A 183 4.35 -6.63 -10.47
N GLY A 184 5.38 -6.96 -9.68
CA GLY A 184 6.32 -5.99 -9.13
C GLY A 184 7.03 -5.17 -10.22
N LEU A 185 7.61 -5.85 -11.23
CA LEU A 185 8.29 -5.17 -12.34
C LEU A 185 7.32 -4.31 -13.15
N PHE A 186 6.12 -4.80 -13.46
CA PHE A 186 5.13 -4.04 -14.23
C PHE A 186 4.76 -2.72 -13.54
N LEU A 187 4.44 -2.82 -12.25
CA LEU A 187 3.98 -1.73 -11.41
C LEU A 187 5.04 -0.62 -11.30
N ILE A 188 6.29 -0.97 -11.01
CA ILE A 188 7.37 0.01 -10.88
C ILE A 188 7.74 0.60 -12.23
N SER A 189 7.77 -0.23 -13.27
CA SER A 189 8.07 0.26 -14.62
C SER A 189 7.04 1.26 -15.12
N ILE A 190 5.74 1.01 -14.90
CA ILE A 190 4.69 1.92 -15.38
C ILE A 190 4.69 3.23 -14.59
N GLU A 191 4.92 3.20 -13.27
CA GLU A 191 5.07 4.39 -12.44
C GLU A 191 6.23 5.26 -12.94
N LEU A 192 7.41 4.66 -13.14
CA LEU A 192 8.61 5.39 -13.54
C LEU A 192 8.45 6.00 -14.93
N VAL A 193 7.84 5.28 -15.87
CA VAL A 193 7.52 5.83 -17.21
C VAL A 193 6.57 7.02 -17.09
N MET A 194 5.53 6.94 -16.26
CA MET A 194 4.59 8.05 -16.06
C MET A 194 5.27 9.27 -15.44
N MET A 195 6.05 9.08 -14.38
CA MET A 195 6.78 10.17 -13.71
C MET A 195 7.80 10.85 -14.63
N VAL A 196 8.59 10.07 -15.36
CA VAL A 196 9.58 10.61 -16.31
C VAL A 196 8.88 11.33 -17.46
N SER A 197 7.74 10.82 -17.93
CA SER A 197 6.96 11.49 -18.96
C SER A 197 6.46 12.85 -18.48
N ILE A 198 6.00 12.96 -17.23
CA ILE A 198 5.64 14.24 -16.62
C ILE A 198 6.87 15.16 -16.56
N LEU A 199 8.00 14.66 -16.05
CA LEU A 199 9.22 15.44 -15.87
C LEU A 199 9.78 16.00 -17.18
N LEU A 200 9.75 15.21 -18.26
CA LEU A 200 10.41 15.55 -19.52
C LEU A 200 9.51 16.31 -20.51
N PHE A 201 8.19 16.06 -20.50
CA PHE A 201 7.30 16.56 -21.55
C PHE A 201 6.28 17.59 -21.06
N VAL A 202 6.07 17.75 -19.76
CA VAL A 202 5.20 18.80 -19.23
C VAL A 202 6.00 20.11 -19.14
N PRO A 203 5.42 21.26 -19.56
CA PRO A 203 6.09 22.56 -19.47
C PRO A 203 6.57 22.87 -18.04
N ARG A 204 7.77 23.44 -17.93
CA ARG A 204 8.48 23.66 -16.65
C ARG A 204 7.74 24.58 -15.67
N ASP A 205 6.87 25.44 -16.17
CA ASP A 205 6.04 26.36 -15.39
C ASP A 205 4.88 25.66 -14.68
N ILE A 206 4.43 24.50 -15.17
CA ILE A 206 3.28 23.76 -14.62
C ILE A 206 3.58 22.32 -14.22
N VAL A 207 4.82 21.86 -14.42
CA VAL A 207 5.24 20.48 -14.12
C VAL A 207 5.07 20.13 -12.63
N GLY A 208 5.35 21.08 -11.72
CA GLY A 208 5.09 20.93 -10.28
C GLY A 208 3.62 20.68 -9.98
N TYR A 209 2.74 21.50 -10.56
CA TYR A 209 1.28 21.32 -10.47
C TYR A 209 0.82 19.95 -10.96
N CYS A 210 1.38 19.49 -12.09
CA CYS A 210 1.00 18.21 -12.69
C CYS A 210 1.51 17.02 -11.86
N PHE A 211 2.69 17.12 -11.25
CA PHE A 211 3.19 16.10 -10.31
C PHE A 211 2.31 16.00 -9.05
N LEU A 212 1.93 17.14 -8.47
CA LEU A 212 1.00 17.14 -7.34
C LEU A 212 -0.35 16.53 -7.73
N GLY A 213 -0.86 16.90 -8.91
CA GLY A 213 -2.08 16.32 -9.47
C GLY A 213 -1.97 14.80 -9.59
N PHE A 214 -0.91 14.30 -10.21
CA PHE A 214 -0.61 12.88 -10.35
C PHE A 214 -0.56 12.16 -9.00
N ALA A 215 0.19 12.69 -8.03
CA ALA A 215 0.35 12.14 -6.69
C ALA A 215 -0.97 12.05 -5.90
N ILE A 216 -1.81 13.09 -5.99
CA ILE A 216 -3.15 13.07 -5.38
C ILE A 216 -4.03 11.99 -6.04
N GLY A 217 -3.95 11.84 -7.36
CA GLY A 217 -4.71 10.87 -8.13
C GLY A 217 -4.38 9.42 -7.78
N GLU A 218 -3.09 9.09 -7.75
CA GLU A 218 -2.63 7.75 -7.33
C GLU A 218 -2.95 7.46 -5.86
N SER A 219 -2.84 8.43 -4.97
CA SER A 219 -3.12 8.26 -3.53
C SER A 219 -4.60 8.07 -3.25
N LEU A 220 -5.47 8.75 -4.00
CA LEU A 220 -6.90 8.45 -4.01
C LEU A 220 -7.18 7.01 -4.48
N GLY A 221 -6.56 6.61 -5.59
CA GLY A 221 -6.67 5.27 -6.16
C GLY A 221 -6.28 4.19 -5.15
N ALA A 222 -5.06 4.28 -4.62
CA ALA A 222 -4.51 3.37 -3.64
C ALA A 222 -5.35 3.29 -2.35
N SER A 223 -5.71 4.44 -1.77
CA SER A 223 -6.52 4.50 -0.55
C SER A 223 -7.85 3.76 -0.71
N ALA A 224 -8.58 4.04 -1.80
CA ALA A 224 -9.89 3.43 -1.99
C ALA A 224 -9.82 1.94 -2.33
N LEU A 225 -8.89 1.55 -3.21
CA LEU A 225 -8.73 0.15 -3.59
C LEU A 225 -8.26 -0.70 -2.40
N ARG A 226 -7.35 -0.18 -1.57
CA ARG A 226 -6.85 -0.88 -0.36
C ARG A 226 -7.93 -1.03 0.70
N ILE A 227 -8.62 0.05 1.07
CA ILE A 227 -9.62 0.03 2.14
C ILE A 227 -10.86 -0.77 1.71
N ALA A 228 -11.42 -0.48 0.53
CA ALA A 228 -12.61 -1.18 0.06
C ALA A 228 -12.31 -2.65 -0.27
N GLY A 229 -11.14 -2.92 -0.84
CA GLY A 229 -10.65 -4.28 -1.10
C GLY A 229 -10.51 -5.07 0.19
N GLY A 230 -9.80 -4.53 1.18
CA GLY A 230 -9.63 -5.14 2.51
C GLY A 230 -10.96 -5.45 3.20
N ILE A 231 -11.90 -4.49 3.21
CA ILE A 231 -13.23 -4.72 3.78
C ILE A 231 -13.96 -5.82 3.02
N PHE A 232 -13.90 -5.83 1.68
CA PHE A 232 -14.55 -6.84 0.86
C PHE A 232 -14.01 -8.24 1.15
N THR A 233 -12.68 -8.44 1.11
CA THR A 233 -12.07 -9.76 1.34
C THR A 233 -12.40 -10.28 2.72
N LYS A 234 -12.18 -9.48 3.78
CA LYS A 234 -12.38 -9.99 5.14
C LYS A 234 -13.85 -10.19 5.53
N ILE A 235 -14.81 -9.58 4.84
CA ILE A 235 -16.23 -9.96 4.97
C ILE A 235 -16.46 -11.36 4.38
N ALA A 236 -15.85 -11.65 3.22
CA ALA A 236 -16.01 -12.93 2.54
C ALA A 236 -15.30 -14.05 3.29
N ASP A 237 -14.06 -13.81 3.72
CA ASP A 237 -13.18 -14.71 4.47
C ASP A 237 -13.85 -15.16 5.78
N ILE A 238 -14.11 -14.24 6.72
CA ILE A 238 -14.82 -14.55 7.99
C ILE A 238 -16.20 -15.18 7.72
N GLY A 239 -16.89 -14.73 6.68
CA GLY A 239 -18.17 -15.29 6.24
C GLY A 239 -18.07 -16.77 5.90
N SER A 240 -17.02 -17.15 5.19
CA SER A 240 -16.75 -18.51 4.72
C SER A 240 -16.13 -19.37 5.83
N ASP A 241 -15.13 -18.85 6.53
CA ASP A 241 -14.33 -19.58 7.52
C ASP A 241 -15.11 -19.97 8.77
N LEU A 242 -16.06 -19.15 9.21
CA LEU A 242 -16.93 -19.52 10.31
C LEU A 242 -17.82 -20.74 9.99
N MET A 243 -17.97 -21.11 8.71
CA MET A 243 -18.71 -22.34 8.33
C MET A 243 -17.94 -23.61 8.70
N LYS A 244 -16.60 -23.54 8.83
CA LYS A 244 -15.77 -24.64 9.35
C LYS A 244 -16.24 -25.07 10.73
N ILE A 245 -16.57 -24.10 11.59
CA ILE A 245 -17.03 -24.36 12.96
C ILE A 245 -18.52 -24.73 12.97
N VAL A 246 -19.34 -24.02 12.19
CA VAL A 246 -20.81 -24.17 12.22
C VAL A 246 -21.27 -25.49 11.61
N PHE A 247 -20.69 -25.87 10.47
CA PHE A 247 -21.09 -27.04 9.69
C PHE A 247 -20.05 -28.17 9.68
N GLN A 248 -18.89 -27.98 10.32
CA GLN A 248 -17.80 -28.98 10.37
C GLN A 248 -17.35 -29.43 8.97
N VAL A 249 -17.28 -28.47 8.04
CA VAL A 249 -16.82 -28.67 6.66
C VAL A 249 -15.34 -28.32 6.51
N LYS A 250 -14.74 -28.77 5.40
CA LYS A 250 -13.36 -28.39 5.04
C LYS A 250 -13.28 -26.90 4.70
N GLU A 251 -12.08 -26.34 4.78
CA GLU A 251 -11.72 -25.05 4.16
C GLU A 251 -12.05 -25.10 2.66
N ASP A 252 -12.60 -24.02 2.12
CA ASP A 252 -12.98 -23.86 0.70
C ASP A 252 -13.95 -24.91 0.14
N ASP A 253 -14.86 -25.42 0.99
CA ASP A 253 -15.86 -26.40 0.57
C ASP A 253 -16.72 -25.89 -0.62
N PRO A 254 -16.83 -26.62 -1.74
CA PRO A 254 -17.57 -26.18 -2.92
C PRO A 254 -19.06 -25.91 -2.68
N ARG A 255 -19.63 -26.40 -1.57
CA ARG A 255 -21.02 -26.17 -1.14
C ARG A 255 -21.20 -24.85 -0.42
N ASN A 256 -20.12 -24.19 0.00
CA ASN A 256 -20.15 -22.90 0.66
C ASN A 256 -20.24 -21.78 -0.39
N PRO A 257 -21.35 -21.02 -0.47
CA PRO A 257 -21.50 -19.95 -1.45
C PRO A 257 -20.51 -18.79 -1.28
N GLY A 258 -19.85 -18.68 -0.11
CA GLY A 258 -18.89 -17.62 0.19
C GLY A 258 -17.51 -17.77 -0.47
N VAL A 259 -17.10 -18.99 -0.83
CA VAL A 259 -15.70 -19.26 -1.25
C VAL A 259 -15.31 -18.50 -2.52
N ILE A 260 -16.22 -18.35 -3.49
CA ILE A 260 -15.93 -17.54 -4.70
C ILE A 260 -15.75 -16.05 -4.35
N ALA A 261 -16.50 -15.54 -3.36
CA ALA A 261 -16.34 -14.17 -2.89
C ALA A 261 -15.00 -14.01 -2.13
N ASP A 262 -14.58 -15.05 -1.42
CA ASP A 262 -13.32 -15.11 -0.69
C ASP A 262 -12.13 -15.05 -1.64
N CYS A 263 -12.06 -15.98 -2.59
CA CYS A 263 -11.02 -15.98 -3.63
C CYS A 263 -11.00 -14.68 -4.44
N ALA A 264 -12.18 -14.13 -4.77
CA ALA A 264 -12.26 -12.84 -5.42
C ALA A 264 -11.73 -11.71 -4.53
N GLY A 265 -11.94 -11.83 -3.22
CA GLY A 265 -11.41 -10.97 -2.18
C GLY A 265 -9.89 -10.99 -2.12
N ASP A 266 -9.24 -12.15 -2.13
CA ASP A 266 -7.77 -12.22 -2.04
C ASP A 266 -7.11 -11.54 -3.24
N ASN A 267 -7.73 -11.66 -4.42
CA ASN A 267 -7.30 -10.90 -5.58
C ASN A 267 -7.62 -9.40 -5.43
N ALA A 268 -8.83 -9.04 -4.98
CA ALA A 268 -9.32 -7.66 -4.93
C ALA A 268 -8.80 -6.81 -3.76
N GLY A 269 -8.38 -7.43 -2.66
CA GLY A 269 -7.87 -6.80 -1.45
C GLY A 269 -6.39 -7.11 -1.26
N ASP A 270 -6.04 -8.39 -1.23
CA ASP A 270 -4.70 -8.81 -0.85
C ASP A 270 -3.69 -8.76 -1.99
N SER A 271 -4.13 -8.76 -3.25
CA SER A 271 -3.27 -8.52 -4.43
C SER A 271 -3.42 -7.10 -5.00
N VAL A 272 -4.65 -6.62 -5.24
CA VAL A 272 -4.88 -5.27 -5.74
C VAL A 272 -4.44 -4.20 -4.74
N GLY A 273 -4.64 -4.46 -3.46
CA GLY A 273 -4.29 -3.53 -2.41
C GLY A 273 -2.81 -3.19 -2.40
N PRO A 274 -1.89 -4.16 -2.21
CA PRO A 274 -0.46 -3.85 -2.17
C PRO A 274 0.08 -3.36 -3.50
N THR A 275 -0.53 -3.74 -4.63
CA THR A 275 -0.09 -3.26 -5.94
C THR A 275 -0.46 -1.79 -6.17
N ALA A 276 -1.68 -1.38 -5.84
CA ALA A 276 -2.05 0.03 -5.91
C ALA A 276 -1.28 0.87 -4.88
N ASP A 277 -1.10 0.34 -3.65
CA ASP A 277 -0.33 0.97 -2.58
C ASP A 277 1.16 1.08 -2.93
N GLY A 278 1.75 0.06 -3.53
CA GLY A 278 3.13 0.06 -4.00
C GLY A 278 3.37 1.08 -5.12
N PHE A 279 2.43 1.17 -6.07
CA PHE A 279 2.48 2.16 -7.17
C PHE A 279 2.51 3.57 -6.60
N GLU A 280 1.59 3.88 -5.71
CA GLU A 280 1.52 5.20 -5.09
C GLU A 280 2.70 5.48 -4.15
N THR A 281 3.15 4.50 -3.36
CA THR A 281 4.30 4.68 -2.47
C THR A 281 5.54 5.12 -3.25
N TYR A 282 5.72 4.53 -4.43
CA TYR A 282 6.77 4.92 -5.36
C TYR A 282 6.56 6.36 -5.86
N GLY A 283 5.40 6.68 -6.43
CA GLY A 283 5.15 8.01 -7.00
C GLY A 283 5.35 9.12 -5.98
N VAL A 284 4.73 8.96 -4.81
CA VAL A 284 4.70 9.95 -3.73
C VAL A 284 6.06 10.19 -3.12
N THR A 285 6.85 9.12 -2.91
CA THR A 285 8.21 9.25 -2.36
C THR A 285 9.13 9.96 -3.36
N GLY A 286 8.94 9.70 -4.66
CA GLY A 286 9.63 10.43 -5.74
C GLY A 286 9.27 11.91 -5.74
N VAL A 287 7.97 12.23 -5.73
CA VAL A 287 7.48 13.62 -5.67
C VAL A 287 8.00 14.34 -4.42
N ALA A 288 7.95 13.70 -3.25
CA ALA A 288 8.46 14.27 -2.00
C ALA A 288 9.93 14.69 -2.09
N LEU A 289 10.79 13.83 -2.65
CA LEU A 289 12.22 14.13 -2.78
C LEU A 289 12.50 15.19 -3.84
N ILE A 290 11.77 15.19 -4.95
CA ILE A 290 11.88 16.24 -5.99
C ILE A 290 11.49 17.58 -5.40
N SER A 291 10.34 17.67 -4.72
CA SER A 291 9.89 18.87 -4.03
C SER A 291 10.94 19.36 -3.03
N PHE A 292 11.45 18.47 -2.18
CA PHE A 292 12.47 18.82 -1.21
C PHE A 292 13.74 19.37 -1.88
N ILE A 293 14.25 18.71 -2.93
CA ILE A 293 15.45 19.17 -3.66
C ILE A 293 15.21 20.56 -4.25
N THR A 294 14.08 20.77 -4.92
CA THR A 294 13.76 22.04 -5.57
C THR A 294 13.59 23.18 -4.57
N LEU A 295 13.09 22.92 -3.36
CA LEU A 295 12.95 23.94 -2.32
C LEU A 295 14.24 24.19 -1.53
N ALA A 296 14.99 23.14 -1.21
CA ALA A 296 16.09 23.20 -0.26
C ALA A 296 17.44 23.54 -0.92
N VAL A 297 17.67 23.11 -2.17
CA VAL A 297 18.93 23.35 -2.88
C VAL A 297 18.83 24.64 -3.68
N LYS A 298 19.76 25.58 -3.51
CA LYS A 298 19.72 26.89 -4.18
C LYS A 298 20.27 26.89 -5.60
N ASP A 299 21.29 26.05 -5.87
CA ASP A 299 21.92 25.98 -7.19
C ASP A 299 21.10 25.10 -8.15
N PRO A 300 20.56 25.64 -9.26
CA PRO A 300 19.77 24.87 -10.22
C PRO A 300 20.54 23.73 -10.87
N THR A 301 21.87 23.85 -11.02
CA THR A 301 22.71 22.79 -11.60
C THR A 301 22.75 21.59 -10.66
N LEU A 302 22.97 21.85 -9.37
CA LEU A 302 22.95 20.82 -8.33
C LEU A 302 21.56 20.19 -8.16
N GLN A 303 20.49 20.99 -8.24
CA GLN A 303 19.11 20.47 -8.25
C GLN A 303 18.91 19.45 -9.37
N ALA A 304 19.26 19.82 -10.61
CA ALA A 304 19.12 18.93 -11.77
C ALA A 304 19.93 17.64 -11.57
N LYS A 305 21.15 17.77 -11.01
CA LYS A 305 22.03 16.63 -10.74
C LYS A 305 21.41 15.61 -9.79
N LEU A 306 20.87 16.09 -8.66
CA LEU A 306 20.23 15.25 -7.65
C LEU A 306 18.92 14.62 -8.14
N ILE A 307 18.10 15.37 -8.89
CA ILE A 307 16.85 14.84 -9.48
C ILE A 307 17.16 13.70 -10.45
N VAL A 308 18.10 13.92 -11.39
CA VAL A 308 18.50 12.89 -12.36
C VAL A 308 19.11 11.68 -11.66
N TRP A 309 19.93 11.90 -10.63
CA TRP A 309 20.51 10.81 -9.82
C TRP A 309 19.44 9.93 -9.18
N ILE A 310 18.42 10.52 -8.54
CA ILE A 310 17.31 9.76 -7.93
C ILE A 310 16.60 8.92 -8.99
N PHE A 311 16.22 9.48 -10.14
CA PHE A 311 15.57 8.70 -11.19
C PHE A 311 16.45 7.60 -11.78
N ALA A 312 17.70 7.93 -12.11
CA ALA A 312 18.66 6.96 -12.65
C ALA A 312 18.88 5.78 -11.71
N MET A 313 18.94 6.05 -10.41
CA MET A 313 19.01 5.03 -9.36
C MET A 313 17.78 4.12 -9.37
N ARG A 314 16.56 4.68 -9.47
CA ARG A 314 15.31 3.88 -9.54
C ARG A 314 15.28 2.96 -10.74
N PHE A 315 15.69 3.46 -11.91
CA PHE A 315 15.71 2.64 -13.13
C PHE A 315 16.60 1.40 -12.98
N LEU A 316 17.79 1.61 -12.41
CA LEU A 316 18.73 0.52 -12.25
C LEU A 316 18.34 -0.42 -11.12
N MET A 317 17.72 0.08 -10.06
CA MET A 317 17.19 -0.74 -8.95
C MET A 317 16.04 -1.65 -9.38
N ASP A 318 15.13 -1.15 -10.22
CA ASP A 318 14.07 -1.97 -10.85
C ASP A 318 14.69 -3.09 -11.69
N PHE A 319 15.68 -2.74 -12.53
CA PHE A 319 16.42 -3.70 -13.33
C PHE A 319 17.16 -4.75 -12.47
N MET A 320 17.90 -4.32 -11.44
CA MET A 320 18.63 -5.21 -10.52
C MET A 320 17.68 -6.11 -9.72
N SER A 321 16.49 -5.64 -9.38
CA SER A 321 15.44 -6.46 -8.78
C SER A 321 14.99 -7.56 -9.74
N GLY A 322 14.81 -7.25 -11.03
CA GLY A 322 14.57 -8.26 -12.07
C GLY A 322 15.71 -9.28 -12.20
N VAL A 323 16.96 -8.83 -12.19
CA VAL A 323 18.15 -9.69 -12.22
C VAL A 323 18.21 -10.62 -11.00
N SER A 324 17.88 -10.11 -9.81
CA SER A 324 17.86 -10.89 -8.56
C SER A 324 16.95 -12.11 -8.65
N TYR A 325 15.80 -11.98 -9.31
CA TYR A 325 14.87 -13.09 -9.54
C TYR A 325 15.50 -14.18 -10.41
N PHE A 326 16.18 -13.84 -11.50
CA PHE A 326 16.82 -14.83 -12.36
C PHE A 326 17.99 -15.54 -11.66
N ILE A 327 18.77 -14.83 -10.86
CA ILE A 327 19.82 -15.43 -10.03
C ILE A 327 19.21 -16.37 -8.99
N ASN A 328 18.18 -15.92 -8.26
CA ASN A 328 17.50 -16.75 -7.27
C ASN A 328 16.90 -18.00 -7.90
N LYS A 329 16.26 -17.86 -9.06
CA LYS A 329 15.69 -18.97 -9.83
C LYS A 329 16.76 -19.98 -10.23
N ALA A 330 17.90 -19.54 -10.76
CA ALA A 330 19.00 -20.43 -11.14
C ALA A 330 19.57 -21.21 -9.96
N ILE A 331 19.71 -20.57 -8.79
CA ILE A 331 20.16 -21.23 -7.56
C ILE A 331 19.11 -22.22 -7.06
N SER A 332 17.83 -21.80 -6.99
CA SER A 332 16.72 -22.66 -6.56
C SER A 332 16.56 -23.89 -7.44
N GLU A 333 16.61 -23.74 -8.77
CA GLU A 333 16.46 -24.85 -9.70
C GLU A 333 17.57 -25.89 -9.52
N ARG A 334 18.78 -25.47 -9.13
CA ARG A 334 19.87 -26.41 -8.81
C ARG A 334 19.67 -27.08 -7.46
N LYS A 335 19.14 -26.37 -6.46
CA LYS A 335 19.02 -26.85 -5.08
C LYS A 335 17.78 -27.71 -4.83
N TYR A 336 16.62 -27.33 -5.36
CA TYR A 336 15.32 -27.90 -4.96
C TYR A 336 14.62 -28.74 -6.03
N LYS A 337 15.05 -28.70 -7.30
CA LYS A 337 14.34 -29.38 -8.40
C LYS A 337 14.10 -30.88 -8.17
N ASN A 338 15.01 -31.54 -7.46
CA ASN A 338 14.94 -32.98 -7.17
C ASN A 338 14.52 -33.29 -5.73
N LEU A 339 14.19 -32.27 -4.92
CA LEU A 339 13.77 -32.44 -3.54
C LEU A 339 12.25 -32.57 -3.46
N LYS A 340 11.79 -33.49 -2.61
CA LYS A 340 10.37 -33.69 -2.30
C LYS A 340 9.89 -32.90 -1.08
N GLU A 341 10.83 -32.40 -0.28
CA GLU A 341 10.56 -31.58 0.90
C GLU A 341 11.69 -30.57 1.06
N PHE A 342 11.32 -29.31 1.33
CA PHE A 342 12.21 -28.23 1.70
C PHE A 342 11.39 -27.10 2.31
N ASN A 343 12.03 -26.17 3.02
CA ASN A 343 11.35 -25.00 3.56
C ASN A 343 11.01 -24.02 2.42
N PHE A 344 9.71 -23.80 2.17
CA PHE A 344 9.22 -22.91 1.13
C PHE A 344 9.49 -21.41 1.40
N GLU A 345 9.83 -21.04 2.65
CA GLU A 345 10.28 -19.69 2.99
C GLU A 345 11.72 -19.39 2.52
N GLU A 346 12.53 -20.42 2.26
CA GLU A 346 13.96 -20.26 1.94
C GLU A 346 14.20 -19.57 0.58
N PRO A 347 13.54 -19.98 -0.53
CA PRO A 347 13.70 -19.30 -1.82
C PRO A 347 13.26 -17.84 -1.81
N LEU A 348 12.24 -17.51 -1.03
CA LEU A 348 11.71 -16.14 -0.90
C LEU A 348 12.65 -15.27 -0.06
N THR A 349 13.14 -15.80 1.07
CA THR A 349 14.17 -15.12 1.88
C THR A 349 15.42 -14.83 1.07
N ARG A 350 15.90 -15.82 0.30
CA ARG A 350 17.10 -15.65 -0.53
C ARG A 350 16.90 -14.63 -1.65
N LEU A 351 15.69 -14.54 -2.22
CA LEU A 351 15.38 -13.49 -3.20
C LEU A 351 15.60 -12.10 -2.61
N ILE A 352 15.08 -11.84 -1.41
CA ILE A 352 15.27 -10.56 -0.70
C ILE A 352 16.76 -10.31 -0.43
N GLN A 353 17.50 -11.32 0.03
CA GLN A 353 18.95 -11.20 0.29
C GLN A 353 19.76 -10.84 -0.96
N ILE A 354 19.52 -11.55 -2.08
CA ILE A 354 20.20 -11.27 -3.36
C ILE A 354 19.87 -9.86 -3.84
N ALA A 355 18.59 -9.49 -3.81
CA ALA A 355 18.15 -8.16 -4.20
C ALA A 355 18.80 -7.07 -3.34
N THR A 356 18.95 -7.31 -2.02
CA THR A 356 19.57 -6.37 -1.08
C THR A 356 21.01 -6.10 -1.46
N VAL A 357 21.79 -7.16 -1.68
CA VAL A 357 23.21 -7.05 -2.05
C VAL A 357 23.37 -6.33 -3.38
N LEU A 358 22.57 -6.69 -4.39
CA LEU A 358 22.62 -6.04 -5.70
C LEU A 358 22.22 -4.56 -5.62
N CYS A 359 21.16 -4.22 -4.89
CA CYS A 359 20.70 -2.84 -4.81
C CYS A 359 21.65 -1.95 -4.01
N ILE A 360 22.23 -2.44 -2.91
CA ILE A 360 23.23 -1.70 -2.13
C ILE A 360 24.49 -1.49 -2.97
N SER A 361 25.08 -2.54 -3.55
CA SER A 361 26.30 -2.41 -4.37
C SER A 361 26.10 -1.46 -5.55
N THR A 362 24.95 -1.57 -6.22
CA THR A 362 24.55 -0.65 -7.29
C THR A 362 24.41 0.78 -6.81
N SER A 363 23.89 1.00 -5.60
CA SER A 363 23.72 2.34 -5.04
C SER A 363 25.03 3.07 -4.85
N TYR A 364 26.07 2.38 -4.36
CA TYR A 364 27.40 2.96 -4.24
C TYR A 364 28.03 3.23 -5.61
N GLY A 365 27.97 2.24 -6.53
CA GLY A 365 28.55 2.38 -7.87
C GLY A 365 27.94 3.55 -8.65
N MET A 366 26.61 3.67 -8.66
CA MET A 366 25.92 4.74 -9.38
C MET A 366 26.03 6.10 -8.71
N SER A 367 26.05 6.15 -7.38
CA SER A 367 26.29 7.44 -6.69
C SER A 367 27.69 7.96 -7.00
N TYR A 368 28.70 7.09 -7.04
CA TYR A 368 30.04 7.48 -7.49
C TYR A 368 30.04 8.01 -8.93
N LEU A 369 29.32 7.34 -9.84
CA LEU A 369 29.29 7.71 -11.25
C LEU A 369 28.51 8.99 -11.57
N LEU A 370 27.40 9.26 -10.86
CA LEU A 370 26.49 10.37 -11.17
C LEU A 370 26.68 11.61 -10.29
N VAL A 371 27.13 11.41 -9.04
CA VAL A 371 27.27 12.47 -8.04
C VAL A 371 28.65 12.45 -7.34
N GLY A 372 29.64 11.75 -7.90
CA GLY A 372 31.01 11.71 -7.37
C GLY A 372 31.79 13.02 -7.52
N ASP A 373 31.37 13.87 -8.45
CA ASP A 373 31.92 15.20 -8.77
C ASP A 373 31.09 16.34 -8.16
N LEU A 374 30.34 16.05 -7.08
CA LEU A 374 29.73 17.09 -6.24
C LEU A 374 30.80 17.99 -5.60
N PRO A 375 30.43 19.21 -5.15
CA PRO A 375 31.39 20.16 -4.56
C PRO A 375 32.24 19.57 -3.43
N ASP A 376 31.64 18.74 -2.57
CA ASP A 376 32.36 17.82 -1.70
C ASP A 376 32.40 16.42 -2.37
N PRO A 377 33.58 15.95 -2.82
CA PRO A 377 33.74 14.67 -3.51
C PRO A 377 33.54 13.46 -2.60
N THR A 378 33.26 13.67 -1.32
CA THR A 378 32.90 12.62 -0.37
C THR A 378 31.39 12.48 -0.16
N LEU A 379 30.55 13.36 -0.72
CA LEU A 379 29.10 13.29 -0.56
C LEU A 379 28.46 12.05 -1.19
N TRP A 380 29.00 11.55 -2.31
CA TRP A 380 28.38 10.43 -3.04
C TRP A 380 28.23 9.17 -2.18
N TRP A 381 29.23 8.81 -1.37
CA TRP A 381 29.16 7.61 -0.55
C TRP A 381 28.28 7.82 0.67
N LYS A 382 28.18 9.06 1.18
CA LYS A 382 27.28 9.43 2.28
C LYS A 382 25.83 9.28 1.85
N LEU A 383 25.49 9.82 0.66
CA LEU A 383 24.18 9.66 0.03
C LEU A 383 23.86 8.19 -0.23
N ALA A 384 24.82 7.43 -0.79
CA ALA A 384 24.66 5.98 -0.99
C ALA A 384 24.46 5.21 0.32
N SER A 385 25.17 5.60 1.40
CA SER A 385 25.04 4.96 2.72
C SER A 385 23.67 5.22 3.34
N ILE A 386 23.12 6.43 3.18
CA ILE A 386 21.77 6.76 3.64
C ILE A 386 20.72 5.90 2.91
N ILE A 387 20.84 5.79 1.58
CA ILE A 387 19.98 4.88 0.79
C ILE A 387 20.14 3.45 1.26
N ALA A 388 21.38 3.00 1.51
CA ALA A 388 21.66 1.65 2.01
C ALA A 388 21.01 1.38 3.38
N CYS A 389 20.90 2.36 4.28
CA CYS A 389 20.13 2.21 5.53
C CYS A 389 18.67 1.86 5.26
N GLY A 390 18.04 2.49 4.25
CA GLY A 390 16.68 2.16 3.83
C GLY A 390 16.58 0.78 3.16
N THR A 391 17.52 0.43 2.27
CA THR A 391 17.55 -0.89 1.63
C THR A 391 17.75 -2.00 2.66
N LEU A 392 18.59 -1.77 3.68
CA LEU A 392 18.76 -2.66 4.82
C LEU A 392 17.49 -2.79 5.64
N ALA A 393 16.72 -1.72 5.83
CA ALA A 393 15.43 -1.80 6.52
C ALA A 393 14.46 -2.74 5.79
N ALA A 394 14.40 -2.65 4.45
CA ALA A 394 13.58 -3.54 3.63
C ALA A 394 14.00 -5.02 3.71
N PHE A 395 15.22 -5.33 4.16
CA PHE A 395 15.67 -6.68 4.47
C PHE A 395 15.43 -7.08 5.92
N LEU A 396 15.81 -6.23 6.87
CA LEU A 396 15.80 -6.54 8.30
C LEU A 396 14.38 -6.58 8.88
N ILE A 397 13.47 -5.71 8.41
CA ILE A 397 12.07 -5.70 8.88
C ILE A 397 11.36 -7.03 8.58
N PRO A 398 11.50 -7.62 7.37
CA PRO A 398 11.04 -8.99 7.11
C PRO A 398 11.60 -10.03 8.06
N GLU A 399 12.91 -10.03 8.32
CA GLU A 399 13.53 -10.98 9.26
C GLU A 399 12.98 -10.84 10.67
N PHE A 400 12.85 -9.60 11.17
CA PHE A 400 12.23 -9.33 12.46
C PHE A 400 10.77 -9.74 12.48
N THR A 401 10.05 -9.64 11.37
CA THR A 401 8.64 -10.06 11.28
C THR A 401 8.52 -11.59 11.33
N LYS A 402 9.37 -12.34 10.61
CA LYS A 402 9.39 -13.81 10.64
C LYS A 402 9.57 -14.37 12.04
N VAL A 403 10.34 -13.71 12.91
CA VAL A 403 10.50 -14.10 14.32
C VAL A 403 9.15 -14.19 15.05
N PHE A 404 8.13 -13.44 14.63
CA PHE A 404 6.80 -13.44 15.27
C PHE A 404 5.72 -14.13 14.45
N THR A 405 5.87 -14.22 13.13
CA THR A 405 4.78 -14.68 12.24
C THR A 405 5.05 -15.99 11.54
N SER A 406 6.31 -16.44 11.36
CA SER A 406 6.59 -17.70 10.65
C SER A 406 6.01 -18.91 11.40
N SER A 407 5.53 -19.92 10.68
CA SER A 407 5.12 -21.20 11.28
C SER A 407 6.25 -21.90 12.05
N HIS A 408 7.51 -21.58 11.74
CA HIS A 408 8.67 -22.08 12.48
C HIS A 408 9.02 -21.27 13.75
N SER A 409 8.36 -20.13 13.97
CA SER A 409 8.58 -19.24 15.11
C SER A 409 8.25 -19.90 16.45
N LYS A 410 9.01 -19.52 17.49
CA LYS A 410 8.67 -19.86 18.87
C LYS A 410 7.39 -19.17 19.35
N HIS A 411 7.12 -17.95 18.90
CA HIS A 411 5.91 -17.20 19.28
C HIS A 411 4.64 -17.79 18.67
N VAL A 412 4.69 -18.24 17.42
CA VAL A 412 3.53 -18.91 16.80
C VAL A 412 3.25 -20.25 17.49
N LYS A 413 4.30 -21.02 17.83
CA LYS A 413 4.17 -22.24 18.63
C LYS A 413 3.60 -21.98 20.02
N GLU A 414 3.95 -20.85 20.65
CA GLU A 414 3.37 -20.42 21.92
C GLU A 414 1.87 -20.15 21.80
N ILE A 415 1.39 -19.55 20.69
CA ILE A 415 -0.04 -19.38 20.42
C ILE A 415 -0.75 -20.74 20.31
N VAL A 416 -0.14 -21.73 19.65
CA VAL A 416 -0.70 -23.08 19.56
C VAL A 416 -0.80 -23.72 20.95
N THR A 417 0.24 -23.62 21.78
CA THR A 417 0.20 -24.10 23.17
C THR A 417 -0.89 -23.39 23.98
N ALA A 418 -0.95 -22.06 23.91
CA ALA A 418 -1.98 -21.27 24.57
C ALA A 418 -3.41 -21.68 24.15
N SER A 419 -3.59 -21.99 22.86
CA SER A 419 -4.86 -22.46 22.31
C SER A 419 -5.27 -23.83 22.86
N ARG A 420 -4.31 -24.72 23.13
CA ARG A 420 -4.57 -26.03 23.77
C ARG A 420 -4.98 -25.87 25.23
N GLU A 421 -4.28 -25.01 25.97
CA GLU A 421 -4.45 -24.90 27.43
C GLU A 421 -5.64 -24.03 27.85
N GLY A 422 -6.00 -22.99 27.07
CA GLY A 422 -7.04 -22.04 27.46
C GLY A 422 -7.96 -21.59 26.33
N GLY A 423 -7.99 -22.34 25.22
CA GLY A 423 -8.87 -22.08 24.09
C GLY A 423 -8.72 -20.67 23.52
N ALA A 424 -9.79 -20.17 22.90
CA ALA A 424 -9.78 -18.91 22.15
C ALA A 424 -9.33 -17.70 22.98
N SER A 425 -9.61 -17.67 24.29
CA SER A 425 -9.19 -16.55 25.15
C SER A 425 -7.68 -16.42 25.21
N LEU A 426 -6.96 -17.52 25.48
CA LEU A 426 -5.51 -17.51 25.53
C LEU A 426 -4.89 -17.43 24.12
N THR A 427 -5.55 -17.98 23.10
CA THR A 427 -5.17 -17.77 21.70
C THR A 427 -5.08 -16.28 21.35
N ILE A 428 -6.14 -15.52 21.65
CA ILE A 428 -6.19 -14.08 21.39
C ILE A 428 -5.11 -13.37 22.20
N LEU A 429 -5.03 -13.60 23.52
CA LEU A 429 -4.02 -12.93 24.34
C LEU A 429 -2.58 -13.19 23.85
N SER A 430 -2.27 -14.42 23.44
CA SER A 430 -0.93 -14.78 22.94
C SER A 430 -0.58 -14.07 21.61
N GLY A 431 -1.53 -13.95 20.68
CA GLY A 431 -1.28 -13.19 19.45
C GLY A 431 -1.15 -11.68 19.68
N LEU A 432 -1.88 -11.12 20.64
CA LEU A 432 -1.69 -9.73 21.06
C LEU A 432 -0.27 -9.50 21.61
N VAL A 433 0.22 -10.41 22.45
CA VAL A 433 1.60 -10.39 22.96
C VAL A 433 2.60 -10.38 21.80
N ALA A 434 2.47 -11.29 20.84
CA ALA A 434 3.35 -11.33 19.66
C ALA A 434 3.32 -10.01 18.88
N GLY A 435 2.14 -9.42 18.68
CA GLY A 435 1.99 -8.12 18.01
C GLY A 435 2.70 -6.97 18.72
N TYR A 436 2.52 -6.83 20.04
CA TYR A 436 3.12 -5.74 20.81
C TYR A 436 4.64 -5.81 20.84
N PHE A 437 5.21 -6.98 21.14
CA PHE A 437 6.65 -7.17 21.16
C PHE A 437 7.25 -6.96 19.76
N SER A 438 6.56 -7.42 18.72
CA SER A 438 7.02 -7.22 17.35
C SER A 438 7.06 -5.74 16.96
N ALA A 439 6.03 -4.96 17.31
CA ALA A 439 5.98 -3.54 17.03
C ALA A 439 7.11 -2.77 17.74
N PHE A 440 7.43 -3.12 18.99
CA PHE A 440 8.55 -2.53 19.73
C PHE A 440 9.88 -2.73 19.00
N TRP A 441 10.25 -3.98 18.70
CA TRP A 441 11.55 -4.28 18.10
C TRP A 441 11.71 -3.68 16.70
N LYS A 442 10.65 -3.70 15.89
CA LYS A 442 10.66 -3.06 14.57
C LYS A 442 10.75 -1.53 14.68
N GLY A 443 10.09 -0.92 15.66
CA GLY A 443 10.21 0.51 15.93
C GLY A 443 11.64 0.92 16.29
N ILE A 444 12.30 0.16 17.18
CA ILE A 444 13.72 0.38 17.52
C ILE A 444 14.61 0.21 16.29
N LEU A 445 14.40 -0.83 15.48
CA LEU A 445 15.15 -1.04 14.24
C LEU A 445 15.05 0.15 13.28
N ILE A 446 13.83 0.65 13.00
CA ILE A 446 13.60 1.81 12.15
C ILE A 446 14.30 3.05 12.74
N ALA A 447 14.14 3.28 14.05
CA ALA A 447 14.78 4.41 14.73
C ALA A 447 16.31 4.34 14.64
N THR A 448 16.93 3.16 14.80
CA THR A 448 18.37 2.97 14.66
C THR A 448 18.86 3.26 13.25
N LEU A 449 18.16 2.79 12.22
CA LEU A 449 18.54 3.03 10.83
C LEU A 449 18.37 4.51 10.43
N MET A 450 17.29 5.14 10.88
CA MET A 450 17.10 6.59 10.70
C MET A 450 18.15 7.40 11.49
N PHE A 451 18.52 6.97 12.70
CA PHE A 451 19.56 7.62 13.48
C PHE A 451 20.94 7.53 12.78
N ALA A 452 21.27 6.38 12.19
CA ALA A 452 22.49 6.23 11.38
C ALA A 452 22.48 7.21 10.19
N ALA A 453 21.36 7.30 9.46
CA ALA A 453 21.19 8.28 8.38
C ALA A 453 21.31 9.73 8.87
N TYR A 454 20.76 10.05 10.04
CA TYR A 454 20.93 11.35 10.68
C TYR A 454 22.40 11.69 10.94
N LEU A 455 23.18 10.78 11.53
CA LEU A 455 24.61 11.00 11.77
C LEU A 455 25.38 11.23 10.47
N ILE A 456 25.11 10.43 9.44
CA ILE A 456 25.74 10.57 8.12
C ILE A 456 25.37 11.91 7.46
N SER A 457 24.11 12.36 7.61
CA SER A 457 23.66 13.66 7.09
C SER A 457 24.38 14.85 7.72
N GLY A 458 24.91 14.69 8.95
CA GLY A 458 25.72 15.71 9.62
C GLY A 458 27.12 15.90 9.01
N MET A 459 27.57 14.97 8.16
CA MET A 459 28.91 14.97 7.59
C MET A 459 28.95 15.75 6.26
N GLY A 460 28.57 17.04 6.26
CA GLY A 460 28.73 17.94 5.10
C GLY A 460 27.51 18.11 4.19
N LEU A 461 26.47 17.27 4.31
CA LEU A 461 25.23 17.46 3.52
C LEU A 461 24.52 18.79 3.83
N GLN A 462 24.76 19.34 5.02
CA GLN A 462 24.25 20.65 5.46
C GLN A 462 24.83 21.82 4.65
N GLU A 463 25.94 21.63 3.94
CA GLU A 463 26.56 22.68 3.13
C GLU A 463 25.81 22.91 1.82
N ILE A 464 25.11 21.89 1.31
CA ILE A 464 24.37 21.97 0.04
C ILE A 464 22.87 22.21 0.22
N MET A 465 22.31 21.90 1.40
CA MET A 465 20.89 22.09 1.70
C MET A 465 20.64 22.33 3.19
N PRO A 466 19.65 23.16 3.54
CA PRO A 466 19.16 23.26 4.90
C PRO A 466 18.44 21.97 5.30
N HIS A 467 18.43 21.65 6.60
CA HIS A 467 17.70 20.50 7.15
C HIS A 467 18.07 19.14 6.51
N ALA A 468 19.35 18.94 6.23
CA ALA A 468 19.92 17.74 5.61
C ALA A 468 19.45 16.41 6.23
N SER A 469 19.16 16.38 7.53
CA SER A 469 18.64 15.20 8.23
C SER A 469 17.27 14.75 7.73
N VAL A 470 16.40 15.69 7.36
CA VAL A 470 15.07 15.37 6.86
C VAL A 470 15.14 14.83 5.44
N PHE A 471 16.01 15.41 4.60
CA PHE A 471 16.31 14.84 3.30
C PHE A 471 16.87 13.43 3.42
N ALA A 472 17.76 13.19 4.39
CA ALA A 472 18.29 11.86 4.67
C ALA A 472 17.18 10.87 5.08
N PHE A 473 16.18 11.27 5.87
CA PHE A 473 15.03 10.42 6.17
C PHE A 473 14.18 10.10 4.94
N GLY A 474 14.03 11.06 4.02
CA GLY A 474 13.40 10.82 2.71
C GLY A 474 14.21 9.83 1.87
N LEU A 475 15.54 9.94 1.88
CA LEU A 475 16.42 8.99 1.20
C LEU A 475 16.40 7.59 1.86
N VAL A 476 16.15 7.50 3.17
CA VAL A 476 15.86 6.22 3.84
C VAL A 476 14.55 5.65 3.30
N ALA A 477 13.47 6.44 3.24
CA ALA A 477 12.19 5.99 2.66
C ALA A 477 12.35 5.50 1.21
N TYR A 478 13.13 6.24 0.42
CA TYR A 478 13.54 5.84 -0.93
C TYR A 478 14.33 4.53 -0.94
N GLY A 479 15.26 4.35 0.01
CA GLY A 479 16.02 3.13 0.22
C GLY A 479 15.16 1.88 0.43
N PHE A 480 14.08 1.98 1.21
CA PHE A 480 13.14 0.86 1.39
C PHE A 480 12.55 0.38 0.06
N LEU A 481 12.39 1.30 -0.88
CA LEU A 481 11.82 1.04 -2.19
C LEU A 481 12.87 0.53 -3.19
N CYS A 482 14.16 0.50 -2.90
CA CYS A 482 15.16 0.02 -3.86
C CYS A 482 14.93 -1.43 -4.34
N MET A 483 14.22 -2.25 -3.55
CA MET A 483 13.84 -3.62 -3.90
C MET A 483 12.34 -3.76 -4.16
N GLY A 484 11.65 -2.70 -4.58
CA GLY A 484 10.19 -2.69 -4.71
C GLY A 484 9.61 -3.85 -5.52
N PRO A 485 10.16 -4.22 -6.71
CA PRO A 485 9.63 -5.37 -7.44
C PRO A 485 9.69 -6.68 -6.64
N VAL A 486 10.72 -6.86 -5.81
CA VAL A 486 10.88 -8.04 -4.94
C VAL A 486 9.94 -7.96 -3.74
N ASN A 487 9.80 -6.80 -3.11
CA ASN A 487 8.86 -6.61 -1.99
C ASN A 487 7.41 -6.89 -2.43
N ILE A 488 7.02 -6.40 -3.61
CA ILE A 488 5.70 -6.69 -4.20
C ILE A 488 5.57 -8.15 -4.61
N ALA A 489 6.65 -8.77 -5.09
CA ALA A 489 6.63 -10.18 -5.48
C ALA A 489 6.38 -11.12 -4.30
N VAL A 490 7.01 -10.87 -3.16
CA VAL A 490 6.81 -11.69 -1.96
C VAL A 490 5.46 -11.42 -1.30
N ASP A 491 4.90 -10.21 -1.41
CA ASP A 491 3.53 -9.92 -0.95
C ASP A 491 2.48 -10.61 -1.86
N SER A 492 2.62 -10.41 -3.18
CA SER A 492 1.73 -11.00 -4.19
C SER A 492 1.82 -12.53 -4.26
N TYR A 493 2.85 -13.12 -3.66
CA TYR A 493 3.00 -14.57 -3.55
C TYR A 493 1.85 -15.19 -2.77
N GLY A 494 1.48 -14.61 -1.61
CA GLY A 494 0.46 -15.14 -0.70
C GLY A 494 -0.90 -15.34 -1.35
N PRO A 495 -1.52 -14.29 -1.95
CA PRO A 495 -2.82 -14.42 -2.60
C PRO A 495 -2.86 -15.46 -3.74
N VAL A 496 -1.71 -15.72 -4.38
CA VAL A 496 -1.62 -16.74 -5.44
C VAL A 496 -1.59 -18.15 -4.85
N THR A 497 -0.90 -18.35 -3.74
CA THR A 497 -0.83 -19.66 -3.07
C THR A 497 -2.14 -20.02 -2.40
N ASP A 498 -2.77 -19.05 -1.75
CA ASP A 498 -4.07 -19.17 -1.11
C ASP A 498 -5.14 -19.62 -2.12
N ASN A 499 -5.32 -18.85 -3.19
CA ASN A 499 -6.28 -19.22 -4.24
C ASN A 499 -5.91 -20.50 -5.00
N ALA A 500 -4.63 -20.90 -5.03
CA ALA A 500 -4.26 -22.17 -5.63
C ALA A 500 -4.83 -23.34 -4.80
N GLN A 501 -4.84 -23.21 -3.46
CA GLN A 501 -5.50 -24.14 -2.56
C GLN A 501 -7.03 -24.13 -2.81
N SER A 502 -7.67 -22.97 -2.86
CA SER A 502 -9.12 -22.90 -3.06
C SER A 502 -9.55 -23.45 -4.42
N ILE A 503 -8.79 -23.16 -5.50
CA ILE A 503 -9.08 -23.71 -6.83
C ILE A 503 -8.95 -25.23 -6.83
N PHE A 504 -8.00 -25.80 -6.09
CA PHE A 504 -7.85 -27.23 -5.97
C PHE A 504 -9.11 -27.90 -5.40
N GLU A 505 -9.67 -27.32 -4.32
CA GLU A 505 -10.90 -27.82 -3.68
C GLU A 505 -12.15 -27.56 -4.55
N LEU A 506 -12.32 -26.33 -5.06
CA LEU A 506 -13.45 -25.89 -5.87
C LEU A 506 -13.58 -26.65 -7.20
N ALA A 507 -12.45 -27.00 -7.82
CA ALA A 507 -12.45 -27.70 -9.10
C ALA A 507 -12.94 -29.16 -8.99
N GLN A 508 -12.96 -29.74 -7.78
CA GLN A 508 -13.35 -31.13 -7.51
C GLN A 508 -12.74 -32.14 -8.49
N THR A 509 -11.50 -31.87 -8.93
CA THR A 509 -10.86 -32.60 -10.04
C THR A 509 -10.72 -34.08 -9.73
N GLU A 510 -10.46 -34.43 -8.46
CA GLU A 510 -10.41 -35.82 -7.98
C GLU A 510 -11.72 -36.60 -8.13
N SER A 511 -12.86 -35.91 -8.21
CA SER A 511 -14.19 -36.51 -8.35
C SER A 511 -14.58 -36.79 -9.81
N ILE A 512 -13.77 -36.35 -10.78
CA ILE A 512 -14.03 -36.56 -12.20
C ILE A 512 -13.71 -38.02 -12.57
N PRO A 513 -14.67 -38.78 -13.12
CA PRO A 513 -14.42 -40.18 -13.51
C PRO A 513 -13.33 -40.29 -14.59
N GLY A 514 -12.32 -41.13 -14.36
CA GLY A 514 -11.24 -41.36 -15.32
C GLY A 514 -10.17 -40.26 -15.38
N ILE A 515 -10.19 -39.30 -14.44
CA ILE A 515 -9.30 -38.13 -14.47
C ILE A 515 -7.82 -38.48 -14.40
N ALA A 516 -7.45 -39.56 -13.69
CA ALA A 516 -6.06 -39.98 -13.60
C ALA A 516 -5.53 -40.43 -14.98
N GLN A 517 -6.34 -41.17 -15.73
CA GLN A 517 -6.01 -41.61 -17.08
C GLN A 517 -6.02 -40.45 -18.08
N GLU A 518 -6.96 -39.51 -17.94
CA GLU A 518 -7.01 -38.30 -18.76
C GLU A 518 -5.75 -37.43 -18.56
N ILE A 519 -5.38 -37.18 -17.30
CA ILE A 519 -4.18 -36.38 -16.98
C ILE A 519 -2.92 -37.09 -17.49
N GLU A 520 -2.81 -38.40 -17.31
CA GLU A 520 -1.66 -39.17 -17.79
C GLU A 520 -1.55 -39.15 -19.32
N LYS A 521 -2.68 -39.27 -20.03
CA LYS A 521 -2.75 -39.22 -21.49
C LYS A 521 -2.42 -37.83 -22.05
N ASP A 522 -3.05 -36.79 -21.52
CA ASP A 522 -3.03 -35.45 -22.12
C ASP A 522 -1.85 -34.59 -21.61
N PHE A 523 -1.31 -34.90 -20.42
CA PHE A 523 -0.25 -34.12 -19.78
C PHE A 523 1.00 -34.93 -19.40
N GLY A 524 0.98 -36.26 -19.54
CA GLY A 524 2.17 -37.11 -19.43
C GLY A 524 2.68 -37.35 -18.01
N PHE A 525 1.84 -37.20 -16.98
CA PHE A 525 2.19 -37.53 -15.60
C PHE A 525 1.03 -38.16 -14.84
N LYS A 526 1.35 -39.00 -13.85
CA LYS A 526 0.34 -39.56 -12.94
C LYS A 526 0.05 -38.56 -11.81
N PRO A 527 -1.22 -38.15 -11.59
CA PRO A 527 -1.53 -37.15 -10.58
C PRO A 527 -1.42 -37.69 -9.16
N ASP A 528 -0.83 -36.88 -8.27
CA ASP A 528 -0.78 -37.08 -6.82
C ASP A 528 -1.64 -36.03 -6.12
N PHE A 529 -2.89 -36.39 -5.82
CA PHE A 529 -3.84 -35.50 -5.16
C PHE A 529 -3.49 -35.25 -3.68
N LYS A 530 -2.97 -36.26 -2.97
CA LYS A 530 -2.67 -36.13 -1.53
C LYS A 530 -1.42 -35.28 -1.32
N GLY A 531 -0.34 -35.57 -2.04
CA GLY A 531 0.88 -34.78 -2.00
C GLY A 531 0.65 -33.37 -2.55
N GLY A 532 -0.10 -33.24 -3.65
CA GLY A 532 -0.45 -31.95 -4.23
C GLY A 532 -1.19 -31.03 -3.26
N LYS A 533 -2.17 -31.57 -2.53
CA LYS A 533 -2.88 -30.82 -1.48
C LYS A 533 -1.95 -30.37 -0.35
N HIS A 534 -1.14 -31.28 0.18
CA HIS A 534 -0.18 -30.94 1.23
C HIS A 534 0.80 -29.84 0.80
N TYR A 535 1.30 -29.91 -0.44
CA TYR A 535 2.19 -28.87 -0.97
C TYR A 535 1.50 -27.52 -1.14
N LEU A 536 0.20 -27.48 -1.47
CA LEU A 536 -0.55 -26.22 -1.53
C LEU A 536 -0.73 -25.63 -0.13
N GLU A 537 -1.19 -26.42 0.84
CA GLU A 537 -1.40 -25.97 2.23
C GLU A 537 -0.09 -25.50 2.90
N ALA A 538 1.02 -26.24 2.71
CA ALA A 538 2.33 -25.84 3.22
C ALA A 538 2.86 -24.57 2.54
N ASN A 539 2.51 -24.35 1.27
CA ASN A 539 2.92 -23.17 0.53
C ASN A 539 2.13 -21.93 0.86
N ASP A 540 0.85 -22.10 1.21
CA ASP A 540 0.03 -21.04 1.76
C ASP A 540 0.57 -20.54 3.11
N SER A 541 1.04 -21.45 3.98
CA SER A 541 1.71 -21.06 5.23
C SER A 541 2.94 -20.15 4.99
N ALA A 542 3.77 -20.48 4.00
CA ALA A 542 4.88 -19.61 3.59
C ALA A 542 4.36 -18.28 3.00
N GLY A 543 3.27 -18.31 2.22
CA GLY A 543 2.58 -17.13 1.72
C GLY A 543 2.13 -16.18 2.83
N ASN A 544 1.53 -16.70 3.89
CA ASN A 544 1.10 -15.92 5.06
C ASN A 544 2.29 -15.25 5.77
N THR A 545 3.41 -15.96 5.89
CA THR A 545 4.65 -15.37 6.43
C THR A 545 5.09 -14.17 5.58
N PHE A 546 5.20 -14.31 4.26
CA PHE A 546 5.74 -13.24 3.40
C PHE A 546 4.76 -12.09 3.12
N LYS A 547 3.46 -12.38 3.11
CA LYS A 547 2.40 -11.36 3.17
C LYS A 547 2.55 -10.53 4.45
N ALA A 548 2.84 -11.17 5.59
CA ALA A 548 3.09 -10.45 6.84
C ALA A 548 4.41 -9.66 6.84
N THR A 549 5.48 -10.13 6.17
CA THR A 549 6.76 -9.41 6.14
C THR A 549 6.73 -8.15 5.27
N ALA A 550 5.97 -8.13 4.18
CA ALA A 550 5.91 -7.00 3.27
C ALA A 550 5.16 -5.79 3.86
N LYS A 551 4.09 -6.02 4.65
CA LYS A 551 3.24 -4.93 5.18
C LYS A 551 4.01 -3.94 6.07
N PRO A 552 4.84 -4.36 7.05
CA PRO A 552 5.67 -3.47 7.85
C PRO A 552 6.70 -2.67 7.03
N VAL A 553 7.20 -3.23 5.91
CA VAL A 553 8.10 -2.51 5.01
C VAL A 553 7.38 -1.34 4.37
N LEU A 554 6.18 -1.59 3.80
CA LEU A 554 5.37 -0.55 3.15
C LEU A 554 4.98 0.59 4.10
N ILE A 555 4.49 0.28 5.31
CA ILE A 555 4.17 1.33 6.30
C ILE A 555 5.42 2.07 6.79
N GLY A 556 6.56 1.37 6.94
CA GLY A 556 7.83 2.01 7.30
C GLY A 556 8.25 3.06 6.28
N THR A 557 8.07 2.76 4.98
CA THR A 557 8.31 3.73 3.89
C THR A 557 7.40 4.95 4.01
N ALA A 558 6.13 4.72 4.33
CA ALA A 558 5.11 5.76 4.42
C ALA A 558 5.46 6.78 5.49
N VAL A 559 5.93 6.31 6.63
CA VAL A 559 6.23 7.14 7.80
C VAL A 559 7.53 7.88 7.59
N ALA A 560 8.57 7.21 7.08
CA ALA A 560 9.81 7.86 6.70
C ALA A 560 9.56 8.92 5.61
N GLY A 561 8.79 8.61 4.57
CA GLY A 561 8.45 9.54 3.48
C GLY A 561 7.52 10.68 3.92
N ALA A 562 6.56 10.40 4.81
CA ALA A 562 5.69 11.42 5.39
C ALA A 562 6.51 12.46 6.17
N THR A 563 7.62 12.09 6.83
CA THR A 563 8.46 13.08 7.51
C THR A 563 9.03 14.12 6.53
N THR A 564 9.43 13.69 5.33
CA THR A 564 9.92 14.59 4.27
C THR A 564 8.80 15.50 3.76
N MET A 565 7.61 14.96 3.51
CA MET A 565 6.47 15.75 3.05
C MET A 565 5.94 16.74 4.09
N ILE A 566 5.84 16.32 5.36
CA ILE A 566 5.48 17.21 6.47
C ILE A 566 6.50 18.35 6.58
N PHE A 567 7.76 18.06 6.32
CA PHE A 567 8.80 19.08 6.33
C PHE A 567 8.74 20.02 5.13
N SER A 568 8.44 19.53 3.94
CA SER A 568 8.07 20.39 2.80
C SER A 568 6.97 21.37 3.19
N ILE A 569 5.91 20.91 3.87
CA ILE A 569 4.85 21.78 4.41
C ILE A 569 5.43 22.84 5.35
N ILE A 570 6.34 22.47 6.27
CA ILE A 570 7.01 23.42 7.18
C ILE A 570 7.83 24.47 6.40
N LEU A 571 8.61 24.05 5.40
CA LEU A 571 9.44 24.95 4.60
C LEU A 571 8.60 25.96 3.84
N ILE A 572 7.52 25.52 3.19
CA ILE A 572 6.57 26.40 2.49
C ILE A 572 6.02 27.45 3.46
N LEU A 573 5.61 27.00 4.64
CA LEU A 573 5.00 27.83 5.66
C LEU A 573 6.00 28.89 6.17
N GLN A 574 7.26 28.50 6.36
CA GLN A 574 8.35 29.43 6.70
C GLN A 574 8.64 30.42 5.58
N GLU A 575 8.67 29.99 4.32
CA GLU A 575 8.88 30.87 3.17
C GLU A 575 7.76 31.91 3.06
N HIS A 576 6.49 31.48 3.21
CA HIS A 576 5.35 32.40 3.26
C HIS A 576 5.47 33.39 4.42
N LEU A 577 5.83 32.93 5.62
CA LEU A 577 6.03 33.83 6.76
C LEU A 577 7.17 34.82 6.51
N HIS A 578 8.29 34.38 5.93
CA HIS A 578 9.40 35.26 5.59
C HIS A 578 9.01 36.29 4.53
N ALA A 579 8.35 35.88 3.44
CA ALA A 579 7.85 36.78 2.42
C ALA A 579 6.87 37.80 3.02
N GLY A 580 6.00 37.35 3.92
CA GLY A 580 5.07 38.24 4.62
C GLY A 580 5.72 39.19 5.59
N ALA A 581 6.76 38.76 6.31
CA ALA A 581 7.53 39.65 7.17
C ALA A 581 8.25 40.74 6.36
N VAL A 582 8.82 40.38 5.20
CA VAL A 582 9.45 41.34 4.28
C VAL A 582 8.43 42.33 3.73
N LEU A 583 7.26 41.85 3.30
CA LEU A 583 6.17 42.72 2.82
C LEU A 583 5.63 43.64 3.92
N ALA A 584 5.44 43.14 5.14
CA ALA A 584 5.05 43.94 6.31
C ALA A 584 6.10 45.03 6.60
N ALA A 585 7.38 44.66 6.60
CA ALA A 585 8.48 45.61 6.81
C ALA A 585 8.56 46.67 5.69
N ALA A 586 8.16 46.32 4.47
CA ALA A 586 8.05 47.24 3.34
C ALA A 586 6.74 48.07 3.32
N GLY A 587 5.87 47.93 4.33
CA GLY A 587 4.57 48.60 4.39
C GLY A 587 3.54 48.11 3.35
N ALA A 588 3.81 46.97 2.71
CA ALA A 588 2.93 46.35 1.72
C ALA A 588 1.82 45.52 2.38
N PHE A 589 0.76 45.24 1.61
CA PHE A 589 -0.35 44.42 2.08
C PHE A 589 0.12 42.99 2.39
N VAL A 590 -0.12 42.54 3.62
CA VAL A 590 0.09 41.16 4.07
C VAL A 590 -1.27 40.51 4.30
N PRO A 591 -1.54 39.32 3.74
CA PRO A 591 -2.75 38.56 4.05
C PRO A 591 -2.94 38.40 5.55
N ALA A 592 -4.15 38.65 6.04
CA ALA A 592 -4.45 38.70 7.46
C ALA A 592 -4.06 37.41 8.20
N ASN A 593 -4.22 36.23 7.60
CA ASN A 593 -3.79 34.95 8.20
C ASN A 593 -2.28 34.91 8.42
N ILE A 594 -1.48 35.38 7.46
CA ILE A 594 -0.02 35.40 7.55
C ILE A 594 0.42 36.41 8.63
N GLY A 595 -0.26 37.55 8.70
CA GLY A 595 -0.05 38.54 9.77
C GLY A 595 -0.35 37.98 11.17
N GLU A 596 -1.49 37.28 11.35
CA GLU A 596 -1.85 36.61 12.61
C GLU A 596 -0.83 35.53 12.98
N MET A 597 -0.34 34.75 12.00
CA MET A 597 0.65 33.71 12.24
C MET A 597 2.02 34.28 12.61
N LEU A 598 2.48 35.36 11.97
CA LEU A 598 3.73 36.04 12.31
C LEU A 598 3.79 36.48 13.77
N LEU A 599 2.66 36.87 14.36
CA LEU A 599 2.56 37.32 15.75
C LEU A 599 2.59 36.16 16.77
N ASN A 600 2.26 34.95 16.34
CA ASN A 600 2.06 33.79 17.23
C ASN A 600 3.04 32.61 16.97
N ALA A 601 3.96 32.75 16.00
CA ALA A 601 4.74 31.65 15.46
C ALA A 601 5.80 31.10 16.43
N LYS A 602 5.56 29.89 16.96
CA LYS A 602 6.63 28.94 17.33
C LYS A 602 6.17 27.50 17.07
N LEU A 603 6.84 26.79 16.15
CA LEU A 603 6.80 25.33 16.10
C LEU A 603 7.55 24.80 17.33
N SER A 604 6.88 24.79 18.47
CA SER A 604 7.45 24.40 19.76
C SER A 604 6.56 23.38 20.44
N LEU A 605 7.18 22.37 21.07
CA LEU A 605 6.44 21.38 21.87
C LEU A 605 5.72 22.01 23.07
N THR A 606 6.07 23.23 23.47
CA THR A 606 5.36 23.97 24.53
C THR A 606 4.13 24.73 24.02
N ALA A 607 3.92 24.80 22.71
CA ALA A 607 2.74 25.44 22.13
C ALA A 607 1.52 24.52 22.21
N ALA A 608 0.42 25.02 22.75
CA ALA A 608 -0.82 24.25 22.90
C ALA A 608 -1.36 23.65 21.58
N PRO A 609 -1.33 24.35 20.43
CA PRO A 609 -1.75 23.78 19.14
C PRO A 609 -0.99 22.49 18.78
N ILE A 610 0.31 22.42 19.09
CA ILE A 610 1.13 21.22 18.81
C ILE A 610 0.66 20.04 19.66
N LEU A 611 0.50 20.24 20.97
CA LEU A 611 0.05 19.18 21.89
C LEU A 611 -1.35 18.68 21.55
N LEU A 612 -2.26 19.60 21.20
CA LEU A 612 -3.61 19.25 20.76
C LEU A 612 -3.59 18.49 19.42
N GLY A 613 -2.73 18.90 18.48
CA GLY A 613 -2.55 18.21 17.21
C GLY A 613 -2.09 16.76 17.42
N PHE A 614 -1.16 16.52 18.35
CA PHE A 614 -0.73 15.18 18.71
C PHE A 614 -1.87 14.29 19.23
N LEU A 615 -2.67 14.81 20.16
CA LEU A 615 -3.82 14.08 20.71
C LEU A 615 -4.88 13.78 19.64
N CYS A 616 -5.18 14.75 18.78
CA CYS A 616 -6.13 14.57 17.70
C CYS A 616 -5.64 13.57 16.65
N GLY A 617 -4.35 13.56 16.32
CA GLY A 617 -3.78 12.57 15.40
C GLY A 617 -3.88 11.15 15.95
N GLY A 618 -3.53 10.94 17.23
CA GLY A 618 -3.74 9.65 17.90
C GLY A 618 -5.21 9.23 17.91
N ALA A 619 -6.12 10.15 18.24
CA ALA A 619 -7.56 9.88 18.24
C ALA A 619 -8.08 9.46 16.85
N VAL A 620 -7.61 10.09 15.77
CA VAL A 620 -7.99 9.74 14.39
C VAL A 620 -7.51 8.35 14.00
N ILE A 621 -6.29 7.94 14.39
CA ILE A 621 -5.79 6.59 14.13
C ILE A 621 -6.66 5.53 14.81
N PHE A 622 -7.01 5.74 16.08
CA PHE A 622 -7.86 4.80 16.81
C PHE A 622 -9.30 4.78 16.28
N TRP A 623 -9.86 5.94 15.93
CA TRP A 623 -11.15 6.00 15.25
C TRP A 623 -11.13 5.23 13.94
N PHE A 624 -10.12 5.47 13.10
CA PHE A 624 -9.97 4.79 11.82
C PHE A 624 -9.94 3.26 12.01
N CYS A 625 -9.12 2.77 12.94
CA CYS A 625 -9.03 1.35 13.23
C CYS A 625 -10.36 0.76 13.70
N GLY A 626 -11.09 1.48 14.56
CA GLY A 626 -12.43 1.06 14.99
C GLY A 626 -13.43 1.07 13.83
N ALA A 627 -13.39 2.07 12.97
CA ALA A 627 -14.31 2.23 11.84
C ALA A 627 -14.11 1.16 10.76
N SER A 628 -12.86 0.81 10.45
CA SER A 628 -12.54 -0.27 9.50
C SER A 628 -12.99 -1.63 10.03
N ILE A 629 -12.67 -1.94 11.29
CA ILE A 629 -13.11 -3.19 11.94
C ILE A 629 -14.64 -3.25 11.99
N GLN A 630 -15.32 -2.16 12.40
CA GLN A 630 -16.78 -2.11 12.44
C GLN A 630 -17.43 -2.42 11.08
N ALA A 631 -16.83 -1.92 9.99
CA ALA A 631 -17.31 -2.19 8.64
C ALA A 631 -17.18 -3.67 8.27
N VAL A 632 -16.05 -4.30 8.60
CA VAL A 632 -15.83 -5.75 8.39
C VAL A 632 -16.79 -6.55 9.27
N THR A 633 -16.83 -6.31 10.58
CA THR A 633 -17.65 -7.08 11.53
C THR A 633 -19.13 -7.10 11.14
N THR A 634 -19.67 -5.95 10.71
CA THR A 634 -21.09 -5.84 10.34
C THR A 634 -21.40 -6.49 9.00
N GLY A 635 -20.47 -6.38 8.05
CA GLY A 635 -20.57 -7.08 6.77
C GLY A 635 -20.45 -8.59 6.94
N ALA A 636 -19.46 -9.05 7.71
CA ALA A 636 -19.20 -10.45 8.02
C ALA A 636 -20.42 -11.07 8.70
N TYR A 637 -21.04 -10.39 9.67
CA TYR A 637 -22.31 -10.85 10.26
C TYR A 637 -23.39 -11.10 9.19
N SER A 638 -23.56 -10.16 8.26
CA SER A 638 -24.57 -10.26 7.19
C SER A 638 -24.25 -11.40 6.21
N ALA A 639 -22.98 -11.61 5.90
CA ALA A 639 -22.52 -12.72 5.07
C ALA A 639 -22.74 -14.06 5.78
N VAL A 640 -22.34 -14.19 7.04
CA VAL A 640 -22.54 -15.38 7.89
C VAL A 640 -24.01 -15.74 8.00
N GLU A 641 -24.90 -14.78 8.28
CA GLU A 641 -26.33 -15.04 8.36
C GLU A 641 -26.89 -15.56 7.04
N TYR A 642 -26.47 -14.97 5.91
CA TYR A 642 -26.87 -15.42 4.59
C TYR A 642 -26.37 -16.83 4.26
N ILE A 643 -25.07 -17.09 4.48
CA ILE A 643 -24.46 -18.39 4.17
C ILE A 643 -25.09 -19.49 5.03
N LYS A 644 -25.27 -19.26 6.34
CA LYS A 644 -25.94 -20.23 7.24
C LYS A 644 -27.34 -20.62 6.79
N LYS A 645 -28.08 -19.70 6.18
CA LYS A 645 -29.45 -19.94 5.72
C LYS A 645 -29.51 -20.71 4.40
N ASN A 646 -28.53 -20.53 3.52
CA ASN A 646 -28.59 -21.02 2.14
C ASN A 646 -27.59 -22.15 1.84
N MET A 647 -26.62 -22.40 2.72
CA MET A 647 -25.71 -23.54 2.58
C MET A 647 -26.49 -24.85 2.75
N ASN A 648 -26.42 -25.71 1.73
CA ASN A 648 -27.10 -27.00 1.71
C ASN A 648 -26.06 -28.14 1.59
N LEU A 649 -25.97 -28.96 2.62
CA LEU A 649 -24.99 -30.05 2.71
C LEU A 649 -25.31 -31.25 1.79
N ASP A 650 -26.54 -31.36 1.29
CA ASP A 650 -26.99 -32.42 0.38
C ASP A 650 -26.56 -32.17 -1.09
N LYS A 651 -26.15 -30.94 -1.42
CA LYS A 651 -25.67 -30.58 -2.76
C LYS A 651 -24.18 -30.85 -2.91
N LYS A 652 -23.71 -30.97 -4.17
CA LYS A 652 -22.26 -31.08 -4.47
C LYS A 652 -21.55 -29.74 -4.56
N VAL A 653 -22.28 -28.69 -4.96
CA VAL A 653 -21.78 -27.32 -5.16
C VAL A 653 -22.84 -26.31 -4.74
N ALA A 654 -22.40 -25.11 -4.35
CA ALA A 654 -23.27 -23.99 -4.07
C ALA A 654 -24.02 -23.51 -5.33
N GLU A 655 -25.20 -22.91 -5.16
CA GLU A 655 -25.90 -22.27 -6.27
C GLU A 655 -25.20 -20.98 -6.68
N ARG A 656 -25.09 -20.75 -8.00
CA ARG A 656 -24.44 -19.55 -8.54
C ARG A 656 -25.10 -18.26 -8.04
N GLU A 657 -26.42 -18.26 -7.86
CA GLU A 657 -27.17 -17.10 -7.37
C GLU A 657 -26.78 -16.73 -5.94
N ASP A 658 -26.54 -17.73 -5.09
CA ASP A 658 -26.08 -17.53 -3.71
C ASP A 658 -24.69 -16.93 -3.66
N SER A 659 -23.75 -17.43 -4.46
CA SER A 659 -22.40 -16.84 -4.54
C SER A 659 -22.42 -15.39 -5.03
N ILE A 660 -23.22 -15.08 -6.06
CA ILE A 660 -23.42 -13.70 -6.53
C ILE A 660 -23.98 -12.82 -5.41
N LYS A 661 -24.90 -13.36 -4.61
CA LYS A 661 -25.51 -12.62 -3.50
C LYS A 661 -24.51 -12.33 -2.38
N VAL A 662 -23.62 -13.27 -2.04
CA VAL A 662 -22.53 -13.03 -1.07
C VAL A 662 -21.59 -11.94 -1.59
N VAL A 663 -21.13 -12.03 -2.84
CA VAL A 663 -20.28 -10.99 -3.48
C VAL A 663 -20.95 -9.60 -3.40
N LYS A 664 -22.27 -9.53 -3.63
CA LYS A 664 -23.03 -8.29 -3.52
C LYS A 664 -23.04 -7.75 -2.09
N ILE A 665 -23.24 -8.59 -1.08
CA ILE A 665 -23.18 -8.20 0.34
C ILE A 665 -21.80 -7.60 0.66
N CYS A 666 -20.72 -8.30 0.31
CA CYS A 666 -19.35 -7.83 0.54
C CYS A 666 -19.11 -6.45 -0.12
N THR A 667 -19.54 -6.29 -1.38
CA THR A 667 -19.40 -5.03 -2.13
C THR A 667 -20.16 -3.87 -1.48
N GLU A 668 -21.40 -4.09 -1.06
CA GLU A 668 -22.24 -3.04 -0.47
C GLU A 668 -21.66 -2.53 0.86
N TYR A 669 -21.18 -3.42 1.72
CA TYR A 669 -20.58 -3.04 3.00
C TYR A 669 -19.20 -2.42 2.84
N ALA A 670 -18.38 -2.92 1.90
CA ALA A 670 -17.12 -2.29 1.53
C ALA A 670 -17.32 -0.82 1.10
N GLN A 671 -18.29 -0.55 0.22
CA GLN A 671 -18.59 0.81 -0.22
C GLN A 671 -19.15 1.69 0.90
N LYS A 672 -20.07 1.18 1.72
CA LYS A 672 -20.63 1.95 2.86
C LYS A 672 -19.54 2.31 3.88
N GLY A 673 -18.67 1.36 4.21
CA GLY A 673 -17.53 1.58 5.11
C GLY A 673 -16.59 2.63 4.55
N MET A 674 -16.16 2.45 3.30
CA MET A 674 -15.25 3.37 2.62
C MET A 674 -15.81 4.80 2.52
N TRP A 675 -17.10 4.98 2.25
CA TRP A 675 -17.73 6.31 2.27
C TRP A 675 -17.59 7.03 3.61
N ASN A 676 -17.82 6.31 4.72
CA ASN A 676 -17.76 6.92 6.05
C ASN A 676 -16.32 7.27 6.44
N ILE A 677 -15.40 6.34 6.19
CA ILE A 677 -13.98 6.49 6.49
C ILE A 677 -13.39 7.65 5.68
N PHE A 678 -13.57 7.63 4.36
CA PHE A 678 -12.95 8.59 3.47
C PHE A 678 -13.46 10.01 3.69
N LEU A 679 -14.78 10.20 3.81
CA LEU A 679 -15.34 11.52 4.05
C LEU A 679 -15.02 12.02 5.46
N GLY A 680 -15.00 11.13 6.47
CA GLY A 680 -14.56 11.48 7.81
C GLY A 680 -13.11 11.95 7.82
N LEU A 681 -12.21 11.20 7.20
CA LEU A 681 -10.79 11.56 7.09
C LEU A 681 -10.60 12.88 6.34
N LEU A 682 -11.14 12.98 5.12
CA LEU A 682 -11.01 14.17 4.27
C LEU A 682 -11.47 15.44 4.99
N THR A 683 -12.65 15.39 5.63
CA THR A 683 -13.21 16.57 6.31
C THR A 683 -12.48 16.92 7.59
N LEU A 684 -11.99 15.93 8.36
CA LEU A 684 -11.14 16.18 9.53
C LEU A 684 -9.79 16.78 9.12
N THR A 685 -9.12 16.22 8.10
CA THR A 685 -7.85 16.75 7.58
C THR A 685 -8.00 18.20 7.12
N LEU A 686 -9.05 18.52 6.35
CA LEU A 686 -9.35 19.91 5.96
C LEU A 686 -9.64 20.81 7.16
N ALA A 687 -10.50 20.37 8.09
CA ALA A 687 -10.86 21.17 9.25
C ALA A 687 -9.63 21.54 10.09
N PHE A 688 -8.75 20.56 10.32
CA PHE A 688 -7.54 20.73 11.09
C PHE A 688 -6.55 21.67 10.43
N ALA A 689 -6.36 21.57 9.10
CA ALA A 689 -5.54 22.51 8.34
C ALA A 689 -6.08 23.95 8.39
N LEU A 690 -7.41 24.11 8.38
CA LEU A 690 -8.08 25.41 8.44
C LEU A 690 -8.08 26.04 9.84
N PHE A 691 -7.98 25.25 10.91
CA PHE A 691 -7.93 25.82 12.27
C PHE A 691 -6.58 26.46 12.57
N ASP A 692 -5.51 25.69 12.38
CA ASP A 692 -4.16 26.16 12.63
C ASP A 692 -3.16 25.25 11.88
N PRO A 693 -2.32 25.79 10.99
CA PRO A 693 -1.34 25.00 10.25
C PRO A 693 -0.33 24.25 11.13
N TYR A 694 0.05 24.77 12.31
CA TYR A 694 0.99 24.11 13.21
C TYR A 694 0.33 22.94 13.96
N PHE A 695 -0.91 23.12 14.43
CA PHE A 695 -1.77 22.03 14.90
C PHE A 695 -1.88 20.92 13.85
N PHE A 696 -2.09 21.30 12.60
CA PHE A 696 -2.21 20.36 11.49
C PHE A 696 -0.91 19.60 11.24
N ILE A 697 0.25 20.27 11.25
CA ILE A 697 1.56 19.62 11.16
C ILE A 697 1.74 18.61 12.30
N ALA A 698 1.42 18.98 13.54
CA ALA A 698 1.51 18.06 14.68
C ALA A 698 0.54 16.87 14.55
N TYR A 699 -0.66 17.10 14.02
CA TYR A 699 -1.60 16.04 13.65
C TYR A 699 -1.00 15.08 12.61
N LEU A 700 -0.35 15.58 11.56
CA LEU A 700 0.29 14.75 10.53
C LEU A 700 1.45 13.90 11.11
N ILE A 701 2.28 14.49 11.97
CA ILE A 701 3.35 13.75 12.68
C ILE A 701 2.73 12.65 13.54
N ALA A 702 1.65 12.95 14.25
CA ALA A 702 0.98 12.00 15.12
C ALA A 702 0.34 10.83 14.36
N ILE A 703 -0.41 11.09 13.27
CA ILE A 703 -0.99 9.98 12.48
C ILE A 703 0.10 9.07 11.90
N ALA A 704 1.27 9.63 11.54
CA ALA A 704 2.40 8.83 11.08
C ALA A 704 2.98 7.95 12.20
N VAL A 705 3.26 8.52 13.38
CA VAL A 705 3.86 7.79 14.51
C VAL A 705 2.89 6.76 15.09
N PHE A 706 1.66 7.14 15.44
CA PHE A 706 0.67 6.21 15.99
C PHE A 706 0.25 5.18 14.93
N GLY A 707 0.11 5.58 13.68
CA GLY A 707 -0.21 4.69 12.57
C GLY A 707 0.88 3.65 12.31
N LEU A 708 2.16 4.02 12.42
CA LEU A 708 3.29 3.09 12.27
C LEU A 708 3.17 1.90 13.23
N PHE A 709 3.06 2.19 14.53
CA PHE A 709 3.02 1.17 15.56
C PHE A 709 1.73 0.35 15.48
N GLN A 710 0.60 1.00 15.23
CA GLN A 710 -0.68 0.32 15.10
C GLN A 710 -0.69 -0.64 13.90
N ALA A 711 -0.16 -0.23 12.75
CA ALA A 711 -0.05 -1.08 11.57
C ALA A 711 0.87 -2.28 11.83
N MET A 712 2.05 -2.06 12.41
CA MET A 712 3.02 -3.12 12.70
C MET A 712 2.52 -4.14 13.72
N TYR A 713 1.79 -3.68 14.74
CA TYR A 713 1.15 -4.51 15.75
C TYR A 713 0.06 -5.38 15.13
N MET A 714 -0.89 -4.76 14.42
CA MET A 714 -2.05 -5.46 13.87
C MET A 714 -1.66 -6.44 12.76
N ALA A 715 -0.71 -6.08 11.89
CA ALA A 715 -0.22 -6.97 10.84
C ALA A 715 0.40 -8.25 11.41
N ASN A 716 1.23 -8.12 12.46
CA ASN A 716 1.95 -9.26 13.02
C ASN A 716 1.10 -10.09 13.98
N ALA A 717 0.20 -9.47 14.75
CA ALA A 717 -0.77 -10.21 15.55
C ALA A 717 -1.65 -11.11 14.66
N GLY A 718 -2.20 -10.53 13.58
CA GLY A 718 -3.01 -11.29 12.62
C GLY A 718 -2.23 -12.38 11.90
N GLY A 719 -1.01 -12.09 11.40
CA GLY A 719 -0.19 -13.11 10.74
C GLY A 719 0.24 -14.25 11.68
N ALA A 720 0.43 -13.96 12.97
CA ALA A 720 0.77 -14.98 13.95
C ALA A 720 -0.43 -15.89 14.29
N TRP A 721 -1.64 -15.35 14.39
CA TRP A 721 -2.85 -16.17 14.57
C TRP A 721 -3.13 -17.07 13.37
N ASP A 722 -2.96 -16.55 12.16
CA ASP A 722 -3.13 -17.30 10.92
C ASP A 722 -2.15 -18.48 10.83
N ASN A 723 -0.86 -18.24 11.05
CA ASN A 723 0.11 -19.32 11.02
C ASN A 723 -0.04 -20.28 12.22
N ALA A 724 -0.61 -19.86 13.34
CA ALA A 724 -0.98 -20.79 14.41
C ALA A 724 -2.12 -21.73 13.97
N LYS A 725 -3.12 -21.22 13.22
CA LYS A 725 -4.14 -22.05 12.55
C LYS A 725 -3.46 -23.05 11.59
N LYS A 726 -2.57 -22.59 10.71
CA LYS A 726 -1.89 -23.45 9.74
C LYS A 726 -1.02 -24.54 10.38
N ILE A 727 -0.34 -24.28 11.51
CA ILE A 727 0.38 -25.33 12.26
C ILE A 727 -0.59 -26.43 12.72
N VAL A 728 -1.75 -26.07 13.26
CA VAL A 728 -2.75 -27.05 13.72
C VAL A 728 -3.32 -27.84 12.55
N GLU A 729 -3.56 -27.18 11.42
CA GLU A 729 -4.17 -27.78 10.23
C GLU A 729 -3.22 -28.70 9.44
N VAL A 730 -1.95 -28.31 9.31
CA VAL A 730 -0.99 -28.93 8.39
C VAL A 730 0.05 -29.76 9.15
N ASP A 731 0.76 -29.15 10.11
CA ASP A 731 1.88 -29.80 10.80
C ASP A 731 1.40 -30.84 11.82
N LEU A 732 0.32 -30.52 12.54
CA LEU A 732 -0.27 -31.39 13.57
C LEU A 732 -1.38 -32.28 13.01
N GLY A 733 -2.03 -31.89 11.91
CA GLY A 733 -3.16 -32.63 11.33
C GLY A 733 -4.38 -32.71 12.24
N GLU A 734 -4.55 -31.77 13.16
CA GLU A 734 -5.58 -31.78 14.21
C GLU A 734 -6.84 -30.98 13.81
N LYS A 735 -7.28 -31.10 12.55
CA LYS A 735 -8.52 -30.44 12.06
C LYS A 735 -9.75 -30.95 12.82
N ASN A 736 -10.74 -30.07 13.04
CA ASN A 736 -12.00 -30.34 13.77
C ASN A 736 -11.83 -30.66 15.28
N THR A 737 -10.71 -30.27 15.87
CA THR A 737 -10.48 -30.38 17.32
C THR A 737 -10.81 -29.07 18.06
N PRO A 738 -10.93 -29.08 19.41
CA PRO A 738 -11.10 -27.84 20.18
C PRO A 738 -9.97 -26.83 19.98
N VAL A 739 -8.73 -27.30 19.82
CA VAL A 739 -7.58 -26.43 19.54
C VAL A 739 -7.69 -25.81 18.15
N HIS A 740 -8.15 -26.56 17.14
CA HIS A 740 -8.43 -26.03 15.80
C HIS A 740 -9.53 -24.96 15.82
N ALA A 741 -10.63 -25.21 16.55
CA ALA A 741 -11.67 -24.20 16.71
C ALA A 741 -11.14 -22.92 17.39
N ALA A 742 -10.27 -23.04 18.38
CA ALA A 742 -9.66 -21.90 19.06
C ALA A 742 -8.72 -21.10 18.13
N THR A 743 -7.88 -21.77 17.33
CA THR A 743 -7.00 -21.09 16.38
C THR A 743 -7.75 -20.45 15.21
N VAL A 744 -8.84 -21.06 14.73
CA VAL A 744 -9.74 -20.44 13.73
C VAL A 744 -10.40 -19.17 14.29
N ILE A 745 -10.80 -19.15 15.57
CA ILE A 745 -11.28 -17.92 16.21
C ILE A 745 -10.17 -16.86 16.28
N GLY A 746 -8.94 -17.25 16.63
CA GLY A 746 -7.79 -16.35 16.62
C GLY A 746 -7.56 -15.72 15.24
N ASP A 747 -7.59 -16.54 14.19
CA ASP A 747 -7.39 -16.11 12.80
C ASP A 747 -8.50 -15.14 12.33
N THR A 748 -9.77 -15.49 12.56
CA THR A 748 -10.91 -14.63 12.22
C THR A 748 -10.96 -13.31 13.00
N VAL A 749 -10.32 -13.23 14.17
CA VAL A 749 -10.04 -11.96 14.87
C VAL A 749 -8.89 -11.20 14.19
N GLY A 750 -7.88 -11.92 13.72
CA GLY A 750 -6.70 -11.41 13.01
C GLY A 750 -6.95 -10.89 11.60
N ASP A 751 -7.97 -11.38 10.91
CA ASP A 751 -8.32 -10.99 9.54
C ASP A 751 -8.54 -9.49 9.34
N PRO A 752 -9.46 -8.82 10.05
CA PRO A 752 -9.63 -7.37 9.91
C PRO A 752 -8.40 -6.59 10.40
N PHE A 753 -7.55 -7.21 11.23
CA PHE A 753 -6.30 -6.60 11.70
C PHE A 753 -5.26 -6.58 10.57
N LYS A 754 -4.94 -7.74 9.99
CA LYS A 754 -3.83 -7.92 9.05
C LYS A 754 -4.17 -7.49 7.63
N ASP A 755 -5.42 -7.60 7.17
CA ASP A 755 -5.77 -7.42 5.74
C ASP A 755 -6.73 -6.26 5.45
N THR A 756 -7.26 -5.62 6.50
CA THR A 756 -8.03 -4.38 6.33
C THR A 756 -7.36 -3.20 7.01
N THR A 757 -7.20 -3.26 8.33
CA THR A 757 -6.88 -2.07 9.12
C THR A 757 -5.41 -1.70 9.03
N SER A 758 -4.51 -2.64 9.33
CA SER A 758 -3.05 -2.38 9.31
C SER A 758 -2.58 -1.86 7.96
N VAL A 759 -2.99 -2.53 6.88
CA VAL A 759 -2.57 -2.22 5.52
C VAL A 759 -3.16 -0.92 4.99
N SER A 760 -4.32 -0.49 5.49
CA SER A 760 -4.96 0.75 5.08
C SER A 760 -4.37 1.99 5.75
N LEU A 761 -3.65 1.83 6.87
CA LEU A 761 -2.97 2.94 7.54
C LEU A 761 -1.91 3.58 6.64
N ASN A 762 -1.27 2.78 5.78
CA ASN A 762 -0.25 3.25 4.85
C ASN A 762 -0.80 4.34 3.88
N PRO A 763 -1.77 4.02 3.00
CA PRO A 763 -2.32 5.03 2.09
C PRO A 763 -3.04 6.16 2.84
N ILE A 764 -3.58 5.94 4.04
CA ILE A 764 -4.22 7.01 4.85
C ILE A 764 -3.22 8.06 5.32
N ILE A 765 -2.05 7.64 5.80
CA ILE A 765 -0.99 8.57 6.23
C ILE A 765 -0.52 9.40 5.04
N LYS A 766 -0.25 8.74 3.90
CA LYS A 766 0.22 9.42 2.69
C LYS A 766 -0.83 10.35 2.11
N PHE A 767 -2.06 9.88 1.96
CA PHE A 767 -3.18 10.69 1.47
C PHE A 767 -3.40 11.92 2.35
N SER A 768 -3.44 11.76 3.68
CA SER A 768 -3.64 12.88 4.61
C SER A 768 -2.49 13.88 4.54
N THR A 769 -1.26 13.43 4.27
CA THR A 769 -0.08 14.29 4.18
C THR A 769 -0.02 15.04 2.83
N LEU A 770 -0.19 14.32 1.71
CA LEU A 770 -0.25 14.90 0.36
C LEU A 770 -1.39 15.89 0.20
N PHE A 771 -2.59 15.46 0.57
CA PHE A 771 -3.76 16.33 0.52
C PHE A 771 -3.66 17.43 1.60
N GLY A 772 -3.00 17.14 2.71
CA GLY A 772 -2.71 18.10 3.76
C GLY A 772 -1.91 19.30 3.31
N MET A 773 -0.94 19.10 2.42
CA MET A 773 -0.18 20.18 1.78
C MET A 773 -1.11 21.14 1.02
N LEU A 774 -2.00 20.60 0.18
CA LEU A 774 -3.02 21.40 -0.52
C LEU A 774 -3.97 22.09 0.48
N ALA A 775 -4.34 21.41 1.56
CA ALA A 775 -5.21 21.97 2.59
C ALA A 775 -4.59 23.16 3.33
N VAL A 776 -3.28 23.11 3.64
CA VAL A 776 -2.54 24.22 4.27
C VAL A 776 -2.47 25.42 3.33
N GLU A 777 -2.17 25.20 2.06
CA GLU A 777 -2.16 26.26 1.04
C GLU A 777 -3.52 26.96 0.92
N ILE A 778 -4.62 26.18 0.92
CA ILE A 778 -5.98 26.72 0.96
C ILE A 778 -6.18 27.56 2.24
N ALA A 779 -5.77 27.04 3.41
CA ALA A 779 -5.96 27.71 4.69
C ALA A 779 -5.23 29.05 4.77
N ILE A 780 -3.99 29.14 4.27
CA ILE A 780 -3.18 30.36 4.31
C ILE A 780 -3.74 31.45 3.40
N LYS A 781 -4.30 31.07 2.24
CA LYS A 781 -4.81 32.01 1.22
C LYS A 781 -6.23 32.52 1.47
N MET A 782 -7.05 31.79 2.23
CA MET A 782 -8.43 32.18 2.53
C MET A 782 -8.51 33.36 3.53
N ASN A 783 -9.63 34.09 3.54
CA ASN A 783 -9.88 35.11 4.57
C ASN A 783 -10.07 34.45 5.96
N PRO A 784 -9.50 35.00 7.06
CA PRO A 784 -9.57 34.41 8.40
C PRO A 784 -10.99 34.02 8.86
N ALA A 785 -11.98 34.86 8.62
CA ALA A 785 -13.37 34.58 9.02
C ALA A 785 -13.92 33.36 8.26
N THR A 786 -13.71 33.33 6.94
CA THR A 786 -14.10 32.21 6.09
C THR A 786 -13.35 30.93 6.45
N THR A 787 -12.05 31.03 6.76
CA THR A 787 -11.22 29.89 7.18
C THR A 787 -11.78 29.26 8.45
N ARG A 788 -12.05 30.06 9.51
CA ARG A 788 -12.56 29.56 10.79
C ARG A 788 -13.96 28.95 10.66
N ILE A 789 -14.87 29.60 9.92
CA ILE A 789 -16.23 29.08 9.69
C ILE A 789 -16.17 27.77 8.90
N SER A 790 -15.40 27.74 7.81
CA SER A 790 -15.25 26.54 6.98
C SER A 790 -14.65 25.39 7.78
N GLY A 791 -13.61 25.66 8.58
CA GLY A 791 -13.01 24.69 9.49
C GLY A 791 -14.01 24.11 10.50
N ALA A 792 -14.84 24.96 11.11
CA ALA A 792 -15.87 24.51 12.06
C ALA A 792 -16.94 23.63 11.38
N VAL A 793 -17.43 24.01 10.19
CA VAL A 793 -18.41 23.22 9.45
C VAL A 793 -17.82 21.87 9.03
N LEU A 794 -16.57 21.86 8.56
CA LEU A 794 -15.87 20.64 8.16
C LEU A 794 -15.58 19.73 9.36
N LEU A 795 -15.25 20.30 10.53
CA LEU A 795 -15.11 19.53 11.77
C LEU A 795 -16.43 18.84 12.13
N LEU A 796 -17.56 19.56 12.09
CA LEU A 796 -18.88 18.99 12.36
C LEU A 796 -19.23 17.88 11.35
N ALA A 797 -18.88 18.06 10.08
CA ALA A 797 -19.04 17.03 9.06
C ALA A 797 -18.18 15.79 9.36
N GLY A 798 -16.91 15.98 9.75
CA GLY A 798 -16.01 14.91 10.14
C GLY A 798 -16.54 14.13 11.34
N LEU A 799 -16.94 14.83 12.40
CA LEU A 799 -17.55 14.22 13.59
C LEU A 799 -18.88 13.51 13.27
N PHE A 800 -19.66 14.01 12.32
CA PHE A 800 -20.85 13.31 11.82
C PHE A 800 -20.49 11.99 11.15
N PHE A 801 -19.43 11.93 10.32
CA PHE A 801 -18.98 10.68 9.71
C PHE A 801 -18.36 9.72 10.71
N VAL A 802 -17.66 10.23 11.73
CA VAL A 802 -17.17 9.45 12.88
C VAL A 802 -18.34 8.80 13.63
N TRP A 803 -19.37 9.58 13.94
CA TRP A 803 -20.59 9.06 14.55
C TRP A 803 -21.27 8.04 13.64
N LYS A 804 -21.41 8.35 12.35
CA LYS A 804 -22.07 7.48 11.36
C LYS A 804 -21.34 6.14 11.20
N SER A 805 -20.00 6.13 11.23
CA SER A 805 -19.22 4.90 11.09
C SER A 805 -19.46 3.92 12.22
N PHE A 806 -19.87 4.40 13.41
CA PHE A 806 -20.22 3.54 14.54
C PHE A 806 -21.72 3.25 14.60
N TYR A 807 -22.57 4.27 14.59
CA TYR A 807 -24.01 4.12 14.89
C TYR A 807 -24.86 3.68 13.71
N LYS A 808 -24.45 3.96 12.46
CA LYS A 808 -25.20 3.56 11.24
C LYS A 808 -24.64 2.30 10.58
N MET A 809 -23.57 1.73 11.13
CA MET A 809 -22.96 0.47 10.71
C MET A 809 -23.05 -0.56 11.83
N ARG A 810 -24.10 -0.54 12.66
CA ARG A 810 -24.29 -1.58 13.70
C ARG A 810 -24.93 -2.83 13.12
N ILE A 811 -24.63 -3.96 13.73
CA ILE A 811 -25.38 -5.19 13.51
C ILE A 811 -26.83 -4.93 13.95
N PRO A 812 -27.83 -5.20 13.10
CA PRO A 812 -29.23 -4.99 13.45
C PRO A 812 -29.61 -5.90 14.62
N GLU A 813 -30.20 -5.32 15.66
CA GLU A 813 -30.79 -6.10 16.75
C GLU A 813 -31.96 -6.92 16.20
N LYS A 814 -31.92 -8.24 16.40
CA LYS A 814 -33.10 -9.08 16.14
C LYS A 814 -34.16 -8.69 17.15
N VAL A 815 -35.10 -7.82 16.74
CA VAL A 815 -36.35 -7.66 17.47
C VAL A 815 -37.00 -9.03 17.47
N LYS A 816 -37.03 -9.70 18.63
CA LYS A 816 -37.81 -10.93 18.79
C LYS A 816 -39.21 -10.58 18.33
N ALA A 817 -39.70 -11.27 17.30
CA ALA A 817 -41.11 -11.23 16.97
C ALA A 817 -41.85 -11.69 18.24
N SER A 818 -42.48 -10.74 18.91
CA SER A 818 -43.32 -10.94 20.09
C SER A 818 -44.56 -11.71 19.73
#